data_AF-A0A420B7Y4-F1
#
_entry.id   AF-A0A420B7Y4-F1
#
_cell.length_a   1.000
_cell.length_b   1.000
_cell.length_c   1.000
_cell.angle_alpha   90.00
_cell.angle_beta   90.00
_cell.angle_gamma   90.00
#
_symmetry.space_group_name_H-M   'P 1'
#
loop_
_entity.id
_entity.type
_entity.pdbx_description
1 polymer ?
#
loop_
_entity_poly.entity_id
_entity_poly.type
_entity_poly.pdbx_seq_one_letter_code
_entity_poly.pdbx_strand_id
1 'polypeptide(L)'
;MNTDQLIQDTLSDSRVIYERVRQELSKARAEVLIAMAWFTDNELFATVQGCLDRHVKVSIIISDQPDNEKLDFSLLEKQGAEVTKVKNVGWGIMNQKFCVIDQAVAITGSYNWSNNSKSNNHVSVIVTNYPKTITELTDTFHGIRTRAIRINNGETLDDIIASEKIETPMQIKLESHSSRYAVSSGGELNFQQQSLKEFKDVLDNIIASEVGAFDKDLVKQSGYNRAKENNGDHQILHQAMDSLYSNFINEIEVIAEKKDRLKVRIDEQQKVSSTNMEFKTEQEIEKIKTNTTFDQQNFDSDINTLNAKIEEKRLQINSNNNTKIPFIESKIIGLKQKIKELEVEFIKPSVNKPIMFILAGTTLLLALYIFVFYSSVAYIFIFSKEEINEMMLLGSANTQSPEVFNPHAISKIGQKGMGGILFLFLFVAIPLALGMYKVFKDLFEVSEKQEVQQRGIIQKIKMAFVNHLGIILILVVDIFIAYKVSKNINDIELLTNKTDQRLSLSNVLGDSNFWLVFILGALGVFLFGFFFEKLMGQVNERNLSFQQQKTKHIVESHQKEISEYQDQINKIQLENDTIQAELFTLQVSKDEKIGQIQQLPIQQNERVGTLQHQLLTFKERISNIGQIYKSQIDNDKLPISKAEMENRVNIYMEGWSKYLYEVYAILKAETKTREAVGECEAWLSNLGLQSDIKHELLEDIAAFN
;
A
#
# COMPACT_ATOMS: atom_id res chain seq x y z
N MET A 1 -42.14 -3.15 16.09
CA MET A 1 -41.73 -1.86 16.70
C MET A 1 -41.54 -0.89 15.56
N ASN A 2 -42.22 0.26 15.60
CA ASN A 2 -42.08 1.35 14.62
C ASN A 2 -40.61 1.66 14.34
N THR A 3 -40.16 1.56 13.10
CA THR A 3 -38.86 2.10 12.66
C THR A 3 -38.99 2.77 11.30
N ASP A 4 -39.96 3.69 11.17
CA ASP A 4 -40.04 4.64 10.05
C ASP A 4 -39.30 5.95 10.34
N GLN A 5 -38.58 6.03 11.47
CA GLN A 5 -37.79 7.21 11.80
C GLN A 5 -36.34 7.03 11.35
N LEU A 6 -35.90 7.92 10.47
CA LEU A 6 -34.51 8.04 10.05
C LEU A 6 -33.64 8.37 11.28
N ILE A 7 -32.64 7.53 11.53
CA ILE A 7 -31.54 7.77 12.47
C ILE A 7 -30.41 8.39 11.65
N GLN A 8 -29.94 9.56 12.06
CA GLN A 8 -28.83 10.28 11.44
C GLN A 8 -28.12 11.13 12.51
N ASP A 9 -27.51 10.47 13.49
CA ASP A 9 -26.87 11.12 14.63
C ASP A 9 -25.40 11.38 14.34
N THR A 10 -24.91 12.60 14.60
CA THR A 10 -23.47 12.91 14.61
C THR A 10 -22.99 12.99 16.05
N LEU A 11 -21.99 12.19 16.40
CA LEU A 11 -21.40 12.13 17.75
C LEU A 11 -19.92 12.51 17.69
N SER A 12 -19.45 13.34 18.62
CA SER A 12 -18.05 13.80 18.70
C SER A 12 -17.38 13.59 20.06
N ASP A 13 -18.15 13.28 21.11
CA ASP A 13 -17.58 12.91 22.42
C ASP A 13 -17.25 11.41 22.45
N SER A 14 -15.99 11.08 22.67
CA SER A 14 -15.48 9.71 22.63
C SER A 14 -16.15 8.76 23.62
N ARG A 15 -16.60 9.25 24.78
CA ARG A 15 -17.34 8.42 25.74
C ARG A 15 -18.75 8.13 25.23
N VAL A 16 -19.40 9.13 24.63
CA VAL A 16 -20.73 8.98 24.03
C VAL A 16 -20.67 8.04 22.82
N ILE A 17 -19.63 8.17 21.99
CA ILE A 17 -19.37 7.26 20.86
C ILE A 17 -19.18 5.83 21.36
N TYR A 18 -18.30 5.64 22.34
CA TYR A 18 -18.05 4.34 22.95
C TYR A 18 -19.34 3.70 23.49
N GLU A 19 -20.14 4.44 24.27
CA GLU A 19 -21.40 3.93 24.80
C GLU A 19 -22.41 3.64 23.70
N ARG A 20 -22.51 4.46 22.66
CA ARG A 20 -23.42 4.20 21.54
C ARG A 20 -23.02 2.94 20.78
N VAL A 21 -21.74 2.74 20.49
CA VAL A 21 -21.23 1.51 19.86
C VAL A 21 -21.56 0.29 20.73
N ARG A 22 -21.26 0.35 22.03
CA ARG A 22 -21.54 -0.74 22.97
C ARG A 22 -23.03 -1.08 23.03
N GLN A 23 -23.89 -0.06 23.06
CA GLN A 23 -25.34 -0.22 23.06
C GLN A 23 -25.85 -0.87 21.78
N GLU A 24 -25.42 -0.42 20.59
CA GLU A 24 -25.88 -1.03 19.34
C GLU A 24 -25.39 -2.47 19.19
N LEU A 25 -24.13 -2.78 19.56
CA LEU A 25 -23.62 -4.16 19.59
C LEU A 25 -24.41 -5.05 20.55
N SER A 26 -24.81 -4.53 21.71
CA SER A 26 -25.62 -5.27 22.68
C SER A 26 -27.02 -5.62 22.16
N LYS A 27 -27.56 -4.84 21.21
CA LYS A 27 -28.87 -5.05 20.59
C LYS A 27 -28.81 -5.98 19.36
N ALA A 28 -27.62 -6.23 18.83
CA ALA A 28 -27.42 -7.04 17.61
C ALA A 28 -28.02 -8.45 17.75
N ARG A 29 -28.65 -8.95 16.68
CA ARG A 29 -29.39 -10.23 16.66
C ARG A 29 -29.00 -11.18 15.54
N ALA A 30 -28.47 -10.68 14.43
CA ALA A 30 -28.22 -11.45 13.22
C ALA A 30 -26.76 -11.38 12.77
N GLU A 31 -26.24 -10.19 12.49
CA GLU A 31 -24.91 -10.02 11.92
C GLU A 31 -24.23 -8.72 12.39
N VAL A 32 -22.93 -8.78 12.61
CA VAL A 32 -22.08 -7.62 12.87
C VAL A 32 -20.86 -7.67 11.96
N LEU A 33 -20.74 -6.66 11.11
CA LEU A 33 -19.57 -6.44 10.25
C LEU A 33 -18.72 -5.33 10.86
N ILE A 34 -17.44 -5.58 11.08
CA ILE A 34 -16.53 -4.66 11.80
C ILE A 34 -15.28 -4.42 10.95
N ALA A 35 -15.12 -3.22 10.39
CA ALA A 35 -13.91 -2.81 9.68
C ALA A 35 -13.17 -1.73 10.48
N MET A 36 -12.02 -2.10 11.07
CA MET A 36 -11.27 -1.21 11.97
C MET A 36 -9.78 -1.19 11.64
N ALA A 37 -9.25 0.01 11.40
CA ALA A 37 -7.82 0.22 11.23
C ALA A 37 -7.06 -0.22 12.50
N TRP A 38 -7.48 0.30 13.66
CA TRP A 38 -6.98 -0.15 14.96
C TRP A 38 -8.12 -0.63 15.86
N PHE A 39 -7.97 -1.84 16.38
CA PHE A 39 -8.85 -2.44 17.36
C PHE A 39 -8.01 -2.98 18.54
N THR A 40 -7.95 -2.19 19.61
CA THR A 40 -7.16 -2.47 20.85
C THR A 40 -7.93 -2.21 22.15
N ASP A 41 -9.22 -1.84 22.07
CA ASP A 41 -10.10 -1.63 23.22
C ASP A 41 -10.62 -2.97 23.77
N ASN A 42 -10.22 -3.30 25.00
CA ASN A 42 -10.60 -4.55 25.67
C ASN A 42 -12.11 -4.67 25.95
N GLU A 43 -12.79 -3.54 26.22
CA GLU A 43 -14.22 -3.57 26.57
C GLU A 43 -15.09 -3.74 25.32
N LEU A 44 -14.71 -3.12 24.20
CA LEU A 44 -15.37 -3.41 22.92
C LEU A 44 -15.08 -4.84 22.45
N PHE A 45 -13.87 -5.35 22.69
CA PHE A 45 -13.55 -6.76 22.42
C PHE A 45 -14.46 -7.71 23.21
N ALA A 46 -14.63 -7.48 24.52
CA ALA A 46 -15.56 -8.25 25.35
C ALA A 46 -17.03 -8.10 24.90
N THR A 47 -17.41 -6.91 24.41
CA THR A 47 -18.76 -6.68 23.87
C THR A 47 -19.01 -7.52 22.61
N VAL A 48 -18.00 -7.64 21.74
CA VAL A 48 -18.04 -8.50 20.55
C VAL A 48 -18.12 -9.98 20.93
N GLN A 49 -17.40 -10.41 21.98
CA GLN A 49 -17.56 -11.77 22.53
C GLN A 49 -19.00 -12.03 22.95
N GLY A 50 -19.63 -11.06 23.63
CA GLY A 50 -21.05 -11.16 23.98
C GLY A 50 -21.98 -11.31 22.76
N CYS A 51 -21.63 -10.74 21.59
CA CYS A 51 -22.39 -10.99 20.36
C CYS A 51 -22.26 -12.45 19.90
N LEU A 52 -21.05 -13.01 19.95
CA LEU A 52 -20.80 -14.42 19.62
C LEU A 52 -21.52 -15.38 20.57
N ASP A 53 -21.54 -15.07 21.88
CA ASP A 53 -22.28 -15.84 22.88
C ASP A 53 -23.79 -15.85 22.58
N ARG A 54 -24.32 -14.77 21.99
CA ARG A 54 -25.70 -14.66 21.49
C ARG A 54 -25.90 -15.28 20.09
N HIS A 55 -24.91 -15.97 19.55
CA HIS A 55 -24.92 -16.60 18.21
C HIS A 55 -25.14 -15.60 17.06
N VAL A 56 -24.77 -14.33 17.27
CA VAL A 56 -24.74 -13.33 16.22
C VAL A 56 -23.52 -13.59 15.33
N LYS A 57 -23.69 -13.58 14.01
CA LYS A 57 -22.58 -13.76 13.08
C LYS A 57 -21.67 -12.53 13.14
N VAL A 58 -20.38 -12.72 13.45
CA VAL A 58 -19.43 -11.62 13.52
C VAL A 58 -18.33 -11.80 12.48
N SER A 59 -18.17 -10.83 11.60
CA SER A 59 -17.05 -10.77 10.65
C SER A 59 -16.24 -9.50 10.90
N ILE A 60 -14.92 -9.65 11.05
CA ILE A 60 -14.00 -8.60 11.47
C ILE A 60 -12.89 -8.46 10.45
N ILE A 61 -12.64 -7.23 10.00
CA ILE A 61 -11.52 -6.85 9.15
C ILE A 61 -10.67 -5.85 9.92
N ILE A 62 -9.40 -6.17 10.11
CA ILE A 62 -8.44 -5.31 10.81
C ILE A 62 -7.16 -5.12 10.01
N SER A 63 -6.49 -3.99 10.20
CA SER A 63 -5.17 -3.79 9.58
C SER A 63 -4.14 -4.73 10.21
N ASP A 64 -3.24 -5.28 9.40
CA ASP A 64 -2.13 -6.11 9.88
C ASP A 64 -1.01 -5.22 10.43
N GLN A 65 -1.28 -4.61 11.58
CA GLN A 65 -0.37 -3.70 12.28
C GLN A 65 -0.04 -4.25 13.67
N PRO A 66 1.22 -4.07 14.16
CA PRO A 66 1.65 -4.60 15.45
C PRO A 66 0.77 -4.20 16.64
N ASP A 67 0.13 -3.03 16.59
CA ASP A 67 -0.79 -2.59 17.64
C ASP A 67 -1.98 -3.52 17.84
N ASN A 68 -2.50 -4.11 16.75
CA ASN A 68 -3.64 -5.03 16.82
C ASN A 68 -3.28 -6.38 17.43
N GLU A 69 -1.98 -6.69 17.61
CA GLU A 69 -1.53 -7.89 18.35
C GLU A 69 -1.67 -7.73 19.89
N LYS A 70 -2.06 -6.54 20.39
CA LYS A 70 -2.34 -6.33 21.82
C LYS A 70 -3.60 -7.07 22.30
N LEU A 71 -4.49 -7.45 21.36
CA LEU A 71 -5.66 -8.28 21.62
C LEU A 71 -5.50 -9.62 20.90
N ASP A 72 -5.88 -10.71 21.56
CA ASP A 72 -5.81 -12.04 20.97
C ASP A 72 -7.09 -12.35 20.18
N PHE A 73 -7.11 -11.93 18.91
CA PHE A 73 -8.22 -12.20 17.99
C PHE A 73 -8.46 -13.70 17.75
N SER A 74 -7.50 -14.58 18.05
CA SER A 74 -7.71 -16.03 17.94
C SER A 74 -8.76 -16.54 18.93
N LEU A 75 -9.02 -15.80 20.02
CA LEU A 75 -10.11 -16.10 20.95
C LEU A 75 -11.48 -15.90 20.29
N LEU A 76 -11.64 -14.86 19.47
CA LEU A 76 -12.88 -14.63 18.72
C LEU A 76 -13.07 -15.66 17.62
N GLU A 77 -12.00 -16.03 16.91
CA GLU A 77 -12.04 -17.07 15.88
C GLU A 77 -12.46 -18.42 16.46
N LYS A 78 -11.95 -18.80 17.64
CA LYS A 78 -12.36 -20.01 18.36
C LYS A 78 -13.84 -19.99 18.77
N GLN A 79 -14.42 -18.81 18.96
CA GLN A 79 -15.85 -18.61 19.25
C GLN A 79 -16.71 -18.49 17.97
N GLY A 80 -16.12 -18.61 16.78
CA GLY A 80 -16.84 -18.61 15.51
C GLY A 80 -16.86 -17.27 14.78
N ALA A 81 -16.10 -16.26 15.22
CA ALA A 81 -15.92 -15.05 14.45
C ALA A 81 -15.04 -15.29 13.21
N GLU A 82 -15.36 -14.62 12.11
CA GLU A 82 -14.49 -14.58 10.93
C GLU A 82 -13.56 -13.37 11.04
N VAL A 83 -12.27 -13.58 11.32
CA VAL A 83 -11.29 -12.47 11.40
C VAL A 83 -10.39 -12.47 10.18
N THR A 84 -10.28 -11.32 9.52
CA THR A 84 -9.40 -11.12 8.35
C THR A 84 -8.41 -10.00 8.67
N LYS A 85 -7.13 -10.36 8.83
CA LYS A 85 -6.03 -9.41 8.89
C LYS A 85 -5.64 -8.98 7.49
N VAL A 86 -5.55 -7.67 7.30
CA VAL A 86 -5.34 -7.05 6.01
C VAL A 86 -3.94 -6.45 5.95
N LYS A 87 -3.03 -7.16 5.27
CA LYS A 87 -1.76 -6.59 4.79
C LYS A 87 -2.06 -5.59 3.68
N ASN A 88 -1.23 -4.55 3.54
CA ASN A 88 -1.40 -3.43 2.59
C ASN A 88 -2.20 -3.81 1.33
N VAL A 89 -3.46 -3.37 1.23
CA VAL A 89 -4.32 -3.56 0.05
C VAL A 89 -4.01 -2.43 -0.92
N GLY A 90 -2.83 -2.49 -1.56
CA GLY A 90 -2.32 -1.45 -2.45
C GLY A 90 -1.42 -0.42 -1.78
N TRP A 91 -1.56 0.84 -2.20
CA TRP A 91 -0.67 1.96 -1.83
C TRP A 91 -0.84 2.47 -0.38
N GLY A 92 -1.39 1.67 0.54
CA GLY A 92 -1.61 2.08 1.93
C GLY A 92 -2.16 0.99 2.86
N ILE A 93 -2.28 1.36 4.13
CA ILE A 93 -2.80 0.52 5.23
C ILE A 93 -4.34 0.54 5.19
N MET A 94 -4.99 -0.58 5.55
CA MET A 94 -6.45 -0.65 5.72
C MET A 94 -6.89 0.35 6.82
N ASN A 95 -7.43 1.50 6.41
CA ASN A 95 -7.71 2.64 7.30
C ASN A 95 -9.22 2.86 7.53
N GLN A 96 -10.07 1.88 7.24
CA GLN A 96 -11.52 1.97 7.46
C GLN A 96 -11.87 1.87 8.95
N LYS A 97 -12.95 2.55 9.36
CA LYS A 97 -13.41 2.65 10.76
C LYS A 97 -14.93 2.71 10.80
N PHE A 98 -15.55 1.56 10.54
CA PHE A 98 -16.99 1.45 10.56
C PHE A 98 -17.45 0.08 11.04
N CYS A 99 -18.68 0.01 11.53
CA CYS A 99 -19.38 -1.24 11.74
C CYS A 99 -20.81 -1.16 11.19
N VAL A 100 -21.32 -2.29 10.74
CA VAL A 100 -22.70 -2.48 10.29
C VAL A 100 -23.32 -3.57 11.14
N ILE A 101 -24.50 -3.30 11.70
CA ILE A 101 -25.20 -4.17 12.63
C ILE A 101 -26.57 -4.51 12.02
N ASP A 102 -26.84 -5.81 11.90
CA ASP A 102 -28.07 -6.42 11.40
C ASP A 102 -28.56 -5.88 10.05
N GLN A 103 -27.65 -5.36 9.22
CA GLN A 103 -27.97 -4.63 7.97
C GLN A 103 -29.01 -3.52 8.17
N ALA A 104 -29.06 -2.94 9.37
CA ALA A 104 -30.07 -1.97 9.79
C ALA A 104 -29.46 -0.69 10.37
N VAL A 105 -28.28 -0.76 10.98
CA VAL A 105 -27.58 0.39 11.56
C VAL A 105 -26.11 0.36 11.17
N ALA A 106 -25.61 1.49 10.70
CA ALA A 106 -24.19 1.70 10.44
C ALA A 106 -23.63 2.78 11.37
N ILE A 107 -22.44 2.53 11.92
CA ILE A 107 -21.64 3.51 12.65
C ILE A 107 -20.32 3.68 11.90
N THR A 108 -20.05 4.88 11.39
CA THR A 108 -18.86 5.15 10.57
C THR A 108 -18.24 6.51 10.90
N GLY A 109 -16.91 6.63 10.86
CA GLY A 109 -16.25 7.92 11.10
C GLY A 109 -14.74 7.83 11.35
N SER A 110 -14.21 8.72 12.18
CA SER A 110 -12.78 8.78 12.52
C SER A 110 -12.40 8.00 13.78
N TYR A 111 -13.37 7.44 14.50
CA TYR A 111 -13.17 6.71 15.75
C TYR A 111 -12.63 5.29 15.51
N ASN A 112 -11.40 5.02 15.95
CA ASN A 112 -10.87 3.66 16.03
C ASN A 112 -11.36 2.98 17.31
N TRP A 113 -11.51 1.66 17.30
CA TRP A 113 -11.80 0.89 18.51
C TRP A 113 -10.53 0.66 19.34
N SER A 114 -9.85 1.74 19.70
CA SER A 114 -8.56 1.75 20.37
C SER A 114 -8.62 2.46 21.71
N ASN A 115 -7.75 2.06 22.64
CA ASN A 115 -7.63 2.74 23.94
C ASN A 115 -7.29 4.24 23.76
N ASN A 116 -6.57 4.60 22.70
CA ASN A 116 -6.23 6.00 22.40
C ASN A 116 -7.45 6.82 21.98
N SER A 117 -8.30 6.29 21.08
CA SER A 117 -9.54 6.96 20.65
C SER A 117 -10.54 7.11 21.79
N LYS A 118 -10.58 6.15 22.73
CA LYS A 118 -11.41 6.23 23.94
C LYS A 118 -11.04 7.42 24.84
N SER A 119 -9.77 7.86 24.82
CA SER A 119 -9.26 9.00 25.60
C SER A 119 -9.10 10.31 24.82
N ASN A 120 -9.35 10.32 23.51
CA ASN A 120 -9.11 11.47 22.63
C ASN A 120 -10.42 12.08 22.13
N ASN A 121 -10.73 13.34 22.47
CA ASN A 121 -11.99 14.02 22.12
C ASN A 121 -12.00 14.71 20.74
N HIS A 122 -11.03 14.44 19.86
CA HIS A 122 -10.98 14.97 18.49
C HIS A 122 -11.35 13.91 17.44
N VAL A 123 -12.47 13.24 17.64
CA VAL A 123 -13.01 12.20 16.76
C VAL A 123 -14.50 12.43 16.54
N SER A 124 -15.05 11.90 15.46
CA SER A 124 -16.47 12.00 15.15
C SER A 124 -16.95 10.76 14.42
N VAL A 125 -18.21 10.38 14.66
CA VAL A 125 -18.89 9.31 13.94
C VAL A 125 -20.31 9.74 13.58
N ILE A 126 -20.82 9.13 12.52
CA ILE A 126 -22.21 9.17 12.13
C ILE A 126 -22.82 7.81 12.47
N VAL A 127 -23.96 7.82 13.15
CA VAL A 127 -24.83 6.66 13.33
C VAL A 127 -26.04 6.83 12.43
N THR A 128 -26.28 5.88 11.53
CA THR A 128 -27.35 6.00 10.53
C THR A 128 -28.05 4.68 10.27
N ASN A 129 -29.35 4.75 9.96
CA ASN A 129 -30.12 3.64 9.39
C ASN A 129 -30.50 3.88 7.91
N TYR A 130 -29.84 4.83 7.24
CA TYR A 130 -30.13 5.14 5.84
C TYR A 130 -29.77 3.95 4.92
N PRO A 131 -30.73 3.37 4.17
CA PRO A 131 -30.53 2.11 3.47
C PRO A 131 -29.33 2.10 2.53
N LYS A 132 -29.16 3.18 1.76
CA LYS A 132 -28.05 3.29 0.79
C LYS A 132 -26.68 3.23 1.48
N THR A 133 -26.51 3.92 2.61
CA THR A 133 -25.24 3.93 3.35
C THR A 133 -24.93 2.53 3.91
N ILE A 134 -25.95 1.83 4.40
CA ILE A 134 -25.79 0.47 4.90
C ILE A 134 -25.33 -0.47 3.78
N THR A 135 -26.01 -0.44 2.63
CA THR A 135 -25.65 -1.26 1.46
C THR A 135 -24.22 -0.97 1.01
N GLU A 136 -23.87 0.31 0.81
CA GLU A 136 -22.53 0.69 0.33
C GLU A 136 -21.41 0.30 1.31
N LEU A 137 -21.62 0.43 2.62
CA LEU A 137 -20.64 0.00 3.62
C LEU A 137 -20.54 -1.53 3.71
N THR A 138 -21.64 -2.24 3.52
CA THR A 138 -21.67 -3.71 3.46
C THR A 138 -20.92 -4.21 2.24
N ASP A 139 -21.17 -3.64 1.06
CA ASP A 139 -20.45 -3.95 -0.17
C ASP A 139 -18.96 -3.64 -0.05
N THR A 140 -18.61 -2.49 0.55
CA THR A 140 -17.23 -2.11 0.84
C THR A 140 -16.54 -3.12 1.75
N PHE A 141 -17.22 -3.58 2.80
CA PHE A 141 -16.71 -4.61 3.71
C PHE A 141 -16.38 -5.90 2.96
N HIS A 142 -17.33 -6.42 2.18
CA HIS A 142 -17.15 -7.65 1.41
C HIS A 142 -16.07 -7.51 0.33
N GLY A 143 -15.97 -6.35 -0.32
CA GLY A 143 -14.92 -6.05 -1.29
C GLY A 143 -13.53 -6.09 -0.65
N ILE A 144 -13.34 -5.43 0.50
CA ILE A 144 -12.07 -5.45 1.24
C ILE A 144 -11.72 -6.87 1.67
N ARG A 145 -12.69 -7.62 2.23
CA ARG A 145 -12.49 -9.00 2.67
C ARG A 145 -12.05 -9.90 1.52
N THR A 146 -12.77 -9.84 0.40
CA THR A 146 -12.50 -10.68 -0.77
C THR A 146 -11.09 -10.43 -1.30
N ARG A 147 -10.70 -9.16 -1.47
CA ARG A 147 -9.34 -8.79 -1.87
C ARG A 147 -8.29 -9.28 -0.87
N ALA A 148 -8.53 -9.10 0.43
CA ALA A 148 -7.59 -9.52 1.47
C ALA A 148 -7.39 -11.04 1.48
N ILE A 149 -8.45 -11.83 1.30
CA ILE A 149 -8.37 -13.30 1.20
C ILE A 149 -7.54 -13.71 -0.02
N ARG A 150 -7.78 -13.10 -1.18
CA ARG A 150 -7.03 -13.39 -2.42
C ARG A 150 -5.54 -13.06 -2.28
N ILE A 151 -5.20 -11.92 -1.68
CA ILE A 151 -3.81 -11.53 -1.39
C ILE A 151 -3.17 -12.52 -0.41
N ASN A 152 -3.88 -12.90 0.66
CA ASN A 152 -3.38 -13.87 1.63
C ASN A 152 -3.18 -15.27 1.02
N ASN A 153 -3.92 -15.60 -0.05
CA ASN A 153 -3.75 -16.83 -0.83
C ASN A 153 -2.62 -16.76 -1.89
N GLY A 154 -1.90 -15.63 -1.98
CA GLY A 154 -0.71 -15.48 -2.82
C GLY A 154 -0.95 -14.85 -4.19
N GLU A 155 -2.15 -14.34 -4.48
CA GLU A 155 -2.41 -13.56 -5.69
C GLU A 155 -1.81 -12.15 -5.57
N THR A 156 -1.22 -11.64 -6.67
CA THR A 156 -0.71 -10.27 -6.68
C THR A 156 -1.87 -9.28 -6.78
N LEU A 157 -1.69 -8.08 -6.21
CA LEU A 157 -2.73 -7.05 -6.29
C LEU A 157 -3.03 -6.65 -7.73
N ASP A 158 -2.03 -6.66 -8.61
CA ASP A 158 -2.20 -6.34 -10.02
C ASP A 158 -3.05 -7.39 -10.74
N ASP A 159 -2.88 -8.67 -10.41
CA ASP A 159 -3.71 -9.76 -10.92
C ASP A 159 -5.15 -9.67 -10.40
N ILE A 160 -5.35 -9.28 -9.13
CA ILE A 160 -6.67 -9.06 -8.54
C ILE A 160 -7.37 -7.89 -9.26
N ILE A 161 -6.71 -6.75 -9.42
CA ILE A 161 -7.26 -5.59 -10.13
C ILE A 161 -7.53 -5.93 -11.59
N ALA A 162 -6.65 -6.69 -12.24
CA ALA A 162 -6.87 -7.16 -13.61
C ALA A 162 -8.07 -8.11 -13.70
N SER A 163 -8.21 -9.04 -12.76
CA SER A 163 -9.37 -9.96 -12.72
C SER A 163 -10.68 -9.24 -12.40
N GLU A 164 -10.69 -8.22 -11.54
CA GLU A 164 -11.87 -7.38 -11.30
C GLU A 164 -12.24 -6.59 -12.55
N LYS A 165 -11.25 -6.14 -13.35
CA LYS A 165 -11.50 -5.54 -14.67
C LYS A 165 -11.99 -6.55 -15.72
N ILE A 166 -11.71 -7.85 -15.56
CA ILE A 166 -12.14 -8.91 -16.48
C ILE A 166 -13.52 -9.47 -16.10
N GLU A 167 -13.81 -9.61 -14.80
CA GLU A 167 -15.13 -9.97 -14.25
C GLU A 167 -16.14 -8.83 -14.30
N THR A 168 -15.67 -7.60 -14.54
CA THR A 168 -16.50 -6.51 -15.05
C THR A 168 -16.29 -6.36 -16.56
N PRO A 169 -16.75 -7.30 -17.41
CA PRO A 169 -16.99 -6.90 -18.78
C PRO A 169 -17.99 -5.76 -18.70
N MET A 170 -17.60 -4.64 -19.29
CA MET A 170 -18.47 -3.53 -19.63
C MET A 170 -19.78 -4.10 -20.19
N GLN A 171 -20.79 -4.25 -19.34
CA GLN A 171 -22.16 -4.11 -19.81
C GLN A 171 -22.33 -2.62 -20.06
N ILE A 172 -21.84 -2.19 -21.23
CA ILE A 172 -22.58 -1.18 -21.99
C ILE A 172 -23.88 -1.89 -22.37
N LYS A 173 -24.81 -1.95 -21.42
CA LYS A 173 -26.22 -2.02 -21.75
C LYS A 173 -26.53 -0.62 -22.25
N LEU A 174 -26.41 -0.45 -23.56
CA LEU A 174 -27.15 0.57 -24.29
C LEU A 174 -28.63 0.17 -24.20
N GLU A 175 -29.21 0.25 -23.01
CA GLU A 175 -30.65 0.27 -22.84
C GLU A 175 -31.04 1.73 -22.82
N SER A 176 -31.52 2.17 -23.98
CA SER A 176 -32.47 3.27 -24.08
C SER A 176 -33.41 3.22 -22.88
N HIS A 177 -33.22 4.11 -21.91
CA HIS A 177 -34.21 4.39 -20.88
C HIS A 177 -35.34 5.23 -21.51
N SER A 178 -36.00 4.63 -22.49
CA SER A 178 -37.39 4.89 -22.81
C SER A 178 -38.22 3.85 -22.07
N SER A 179 -38.96 4.33 -21.07
CA SER A 179 -40.25 3.76 -20.66
C SER A 179 -40.26 2.31 -20.14
N ARG A 180 -40.12 2.16 -18.82
CA ARG A 180 -41.09 1.42 -17.98
C ARG A 180 -40.73 1.56 -16.50
N TYR A 181 -41.19 2.65 -15.90
CA TYR A 181 -41.56 2.62 -14.49
C TYR A 181 -42.78 1.69 -14.39
N ALA A 182 -42.57 0.51 -13.83
CA ALA A 182 -43.66 -0.19 -13.17
C ALA A 182 -44.06 0.68 -11.98
N VAL A 183 -45.30 1.19 -12.03
CA VAL A 183 -45.95 1.90 -10.95
C VAL A 183 -46.02 0.95 -9.75
N SER A 184 -45.06 1.09 -8.83
CA SER A 184 -45.33 0.82 -7.43
C SER A 184 -46.14 2.00 -6.91
N SER A 185 -47.43 1.78 -6.72
CA SER A 185 -48.36 2.70 -6.08
C SER A 185 -47.85 3.08 -4.69
N GLY A 186 -47.28 4.28 -4.56
CA GLY A 186 -46.79 4.86 -3.30
C GLY A 186 -45.43 5.55 -3.45
N GLY A 187 -45.34 6.61 -4.26
CA GLY A 187 -44.11 7.39 -4.45
C GLY A 187 -44.26 8.83 -3.95
N GLU A 188 -43.24 9.34 -3.27
CA GLU A 188 -43.09 10.76 -2.93
C GLU A 188 -43.29 11.62 -4.18
N LEU A 189 -44.15 12.64 -4.06
CA LEU A 189 -44.44 13.59 -5.14
C LEU A 189 -43.18 14.41 -5.44
N ASN A 190 -42.82 14.59 -6.71
CA ASN A 190 -41.84 15.61 -7.10
C ASN A 190 -42.31 16.98 -6.56
N PHE A 191 -41.41 17.89 -6.16
CA PHE A 191 -41.77 19.20 -5.57
C PHE A 191 -42.78 20.00 -6.41
N GLN A 192 -42.78 19.78 -7.72
CA GLN A 192 -43.72 20.37 -8.68
C GLN A 192 -45.12 19.74 -8.58
N GLN A 193 -45.20 18.41 -8.44
CA GLN A 193 -46.44 17.67 -8.22
C GLN A 193 -47.01 17.98 -6.82
N GLN A 194 -46.14 18.13 -5.83
CA GLN A 194 -46.52 18.58 -4.49
C GLN A 194 -47.10 20.00 -4.53
N SER A 195 -46.43 20.93 -5.23
CA SER A 195 -46.91 22.32 -5.36
C SER A 195 -48.25 22.39 -6.13
N LEU A 196 -48.50 21.47 -7.07
CA LEU A 196 -49.77 21.38 -7.78
C LEU A 196 -50.90 20.87 -6.86
N LYS A 197 -50.59 19.90 -6.00
CA LYS A 197 -51.52 19.41 -4.98
C LYS A 197 -51.84 20.50 -3.94
N GLU A 198 -50.83 21.18 -3.43
CA GLU A 198 -50.98 22.31 -2.50
C GLU A 198 -51.85 23.41 -3.11
N PHE A 199 -51.65 23.74 -4.40
CA PHE A 199 -52.49 24.71 -5.09
C PHE A 199 -53.96 24.28 -5.09
N LYS A 200 -54.25 23.03 -5.46
CA LYS A 200 -55.61 22.48 -5.46
C LYS A 200 -56.25 22.52 -4.07
N ASP A 201 -55.54 22.06 -3.05
CA ASP A 201 -56.03 22.04 -1.67
C ASP A 201 -56.33 23.46 -1.16
N VAL A 202 -55.53 24.47 -1.56
CA VAL A 202 -55.82 25.87 -1.23
C VAL A 202 -57.06 26.38 -1.95
N LEU A 203 -57.27 26.04 -3.23
CA LEU A 203 -58.49 26.41 -3.94
C LEU A 203 -59.75 25.81 -3.30
N ASP A 204 -59.70 24.54 -2.92
CA ASP A 204 -60.80 23.85 -2.22
C ASP A 204 -61.15 24.56 -0.90
N ASN A 205 -60.14 24.96 -0.13
CA ASN A 205 -60.32 25.71 1.10
C ASN A 205 -60.87 27.12 0.88
N ILE A 206 -60.45 27.82 -0.18
CA ILE A 206 -60.95 29.15 -0.54
C ILE A 206 -62.46 29.07 -0.87
N ILE A 207 -62.86 28.05 -1.64
CA ILE A 207 -64.27 27.82 -1.97
C ILE A 207 -65.07 27.50 -0.69
N ALA A 208 -64.59 26.56 0.13
CA ALA A 208 -65.27 26.19 1.37
C ALA A 208 -65.46 27.38 2.32
N SER A 209 -64.44 28.23 2.46
CA SER A 209 -64.49 29.40 3.35
C SER A 209 -65.50 30.46 2.90
N GLU A 210 -65.68 30.69 1.59
CA GLU A 210 -66.63 31.70 1.09
C GLU A 210 -68.07 31.18 1.03
N VAL A 211 -68.26 29.88 0.79
CA VAL A 211 -69.58 29.21 0.83
C VAL A 211 -70.09 29.07 2.28
N GLY A 212 -69.20 28.84 3.24
CA GLY A 212 -69.53 28.75 4.67
C GLY A 212 -69.68 30.08 5.42
N ALA A 213 -69.53 31.23 4.74
CA ALA A 213 -69.74 32.54 5.34
C ALA A 213 -71.24 32.89 5.40
N PHE A 214 -71.87 32.67 6.56
CA PHE A 214 -73.26 33.04 6.88
C PHE A 214 -73.40 33.56 8.32
N ASP A 215 -74.52 34.25 8.58
CA ASP A 215 -74.82 34.77 9.91
C ASP A 215 -75.30 33.65 10.84
N LYS A 216 -74.37 33.15 11.67
CA LYS A 216 -74.62 32.07 12.62
C LYS A 216 -75.65 32.45 13.67
N ASP A 217 -75.67 33.70 14.10
CA ASP A 217 -76.60 34.18 15.12
C ASP A 217 -78.02 34.20 14.56
N LEU A 218 -78.18 34.59 13.30
CA LEU A 218 -79.47 34.57 12.60
C LEU A 218 -80.01 33.13 12.44
N VAL A 219 -79.16 32.18 12.04
CA VAL A 219 -79.55 30.76 11.93
C VAL A 219 -79.94 30.18 13.29
N LYS A 220 -79.15 30.45 14.33
CA LYS A 220 -79.45 30.03 15.70
C LYS A 220 -80.74 30.65 16.24
N GLN A 221 -80.96 31.94 15.97
CA GLN A 221 -82.18 32.63 16.36
C GLN A 221 -83.41 32.09 15.61
N SER A 222 -83.26 31.73 14.33
CA SER A 222 -84.30 31.05 13.55
C SER A 222 -84.68 29.70 14.18
N GLY A 223 -83.71 28.88 14.57
CA GLY A 223 -83.94 27.62 15.28
C GLY A 223 -84.67 27.80 16.61
N TYR A 224 -84.26 28.80 17.39
CA TYR A 224 -84.92 29.15 18.65
C TYR A 224 -86.38 29.60 18.45
N ASN A 225 -86.62 30.52 17.50
CA ASN A 225 -87.95 31.06 17.23
C ASN A 225 -88.89 29.97 16.72
N ARG A 226 -88.40 29.10 15.82
CA ARG A 226 -89.21 28.00 15.29
C ARG A 226 -89.58 26.98 16.35
N ALA A 227 -88.65 26.67 17.26
CA ALA A 227 -88.93 25.82 18.41
C ALA A 227 -89.98 26.47 19.32
N LYS A 228 -89.88 27.78 19.54
CA LYS A 228 -90.83 28.56 20.35
C LYS A 228 -92.24 28.59 19.77
N GLU A 229 -92.37 28.79 18.46
CA GLU A 229 -93.66 28.81 17.76
C GLU A 229 -94.39 27.46 17.84
N ASN A 230 -93.64 26.37 17.91
CA ASN A 230 -94.18 25.01 17.81
C ASN A 230 -94.02 24.20 19.11
N ASN A 231 -93.69 24.86 20.24
CA ASN A 231 -93.43 24.21 21.53
C ASN A 231 -92.39 23.06 21.47
N GLY A 232 -91.46 23.14 20.52
CA GLY A 232 -90.44 22.14 20.27
C GLY A 232 -91.00 20.77 19.86
N ASP A 233 -91.98 20.76 18.96
CA ASP A 233 -92.44 19.56 18.26
C ASP A 233 -91.46 19.16 17.15
N HIS A 234 -90.92 17.96 17.24
CA HIS A 234 -89.90 17.46 16.33
C HIS A 234 -90.45 17.15 14.92
N GLN A 235 -91.76 16.93 14.76
CA GLN A 235 -92.36 16.58 13.46
C GLN A 235 -92.27 17.72 12.42
N ILE A 236 -92.10 18.96 12.89
CA ILE A 236 -92.02 20.15 12.04
C ILE A 236 -90.59 20.37 11.53
N LEU A 237 -89.60 19.67 12.09
CA LEU A 237 -88.19 19.84 11.72
C LEU A 237 -87.94 19.51 10.25
N HIS A 238 -88.61 18.52 9.68
CA HIS A 238 -88.46 18.21 8.25
C HIS A 238 -88.75 19.44 7.37
N GLN A 239 -89.88 20.11 7.60
CA GLN A 239 -90.26 21.33 6.86
C GLN A 239 -89.35 22.51 7.19
N ALA A 240 -88.89 22.60 8.45
CA ALA A 240 -87.95 23.63 8.86
C ALA A 240 -86.58 23.46 8.19
N MET A 241 -86.12 22.21 8.02
CA MET A 241 -84.89 21.89 7.31
C MET A 241 -85.03 22.13 5.80
N ASP A 242 -86.19 21.81 5.19
CA ASP A 242 -86.48 22.16 3.80
C ASP A 242 -86.43 23.68 3.57
N SER A 243 -86.96 24.46 4.53
CA SER A 243 -86.86 25.92 4.49
C SER A 243 -85.44 26.43 4.74
N LEU A 244 -84.68 25.79 5.64
CA LEU A 244 -83.27 26.12 5.89
C LEU A 244 -82.42 25.85 4.65
N TYR A 245 -82.69 24.74 3.97
CA TYR A 245 -82.08 24.37 2.69
C TYR A 245 -82.47 25.36 1.60
N SER A 246 -83.75 25.70 1.44
CA SER A 246 -84.17 26.69 0.45
C SER A 246 -83.59 28.07 0.73
N ASN A 247 -83.48 28.48 1.99
CA ASN A 247 -82.82 29.74 2.36
C ASN A 247 -81.32 29.69 2.07
N PHE A 248 -80.66 28.56 2.30
CA PHE A 248 -79.28 28.33 1.90
C PHE A 248 -79.10 28.43 0.37
N ILE A 249 -80.04 27.88 -0.41
CA ILE A 249 -80.07 27.97 -1.88
C ILE A 249 -80.43 29.40 -2.37
N ASN A 250 -81.21 30.17 -1.62
CA ASN A 250 -81.56 31.55 -2.01
C ASN A 250 -80.51 32.59 -1.55
N GLU A 251 -79.80 32.35 -0.42
CA GLU A 251 -78.53 33.01 -0.11
C GLU A 251 -77.50 32.77 -1.22
N ILE A 252 -77.67 31.65 -1.94
CA ILE A 252 -76.92 31.28 -3.14
C ILE A 252 -77.34 32.07 -4.41
N GLU A 253 -78.41 32.86 -4.42
CA GLU A 253 -78.76 33.75 -5.56
C GLU A 253 -78.19 35.18 -5.42
N VAL A 254 -77.83 35.62 -4.20
CA VAL A 254 -77.08 36.90 -3.93
C VAL A 254 -75.59 36.78 -4.32
N ILE A 255 -75.27 35.81 -5.17
CA ILE A 255 -73.94 35.24 -5.36
C ILE A 255 -73.12 35.83 -6.49
N ALA A 256 -73.67 36.70 -7.35
CA ALA A 256 -72.86 37.31 -8.41
C ALA A 256 -71.59 38.01 -7.85
N GLU A 257 -71.74 38.78 -6.76
CA GLU A 257 -70.60 39.46 -6.12
C GLU A 257 -69.62 38.46 -5.43
N LYS A 258 -70.15 37.38 -4.83
CA LYS A 258 -69.33 36.31 -4.21
C LYS A 258 -68.59 35.47 -5.26
N LYS A 259 -69.21 35.18 -6.40
CA LYS A 259 -68.61 34.51 -7.58
C LYS A 259 -67.44 35.33 -8.12
N ASP A 260 -67.63 36.63 -8.31
CA ASP A 260 -66.58 37.50 -8.80
C ASP A 260 -65.41 37.61 -7.80
N ARG A 261 -65.70 37.68 -6.51
CA ARG A 261 -64.68 37.64 -5.45
C ARG A 261 -63.89 36.32 -5.45
N LEU A 262 -64.56 35.18 -5.62
CA LEU A 262 -63.92 33.87 -5.73
C LEU A 262 -63.01 33.77 -6.95
N LYS A 263 -63.47 34.24 -8.12
CA LYS A 263 -62.65 34.28 -9.34
C LYS A 263 -61.39 35.12 -9.17
N VAL A 264 -61.50 36.29 -8.55
CA VAL A 264 -60.35 37.15 -8.23
C VAL A 264 -59.36 36.46 -7.30
N ARG A 265 -59.84 35.79 -6.24
CA ARG A 265 -58.95 35.03 -5.34
C ARG A 265 -58.28 33.85 -6.02
N ILE A 266 -58.96 33.16 -6.94
CA ILE A 266 -58.35 32.09 -7.74
C ILE A 266 -57.23 32.66 -8.62
N ASP A 267 -57.44 33.82 -9.25
CA ASP A 267 -56.41 34.50 -10.05
C ASP A 267 -55.20 34.93 -9.22
N GLU A 268 -55.43 35.50 -8.04
CA GLU A 268 -54.37 35.85 -7.08
C GLU A 268 -53.59 34.61 -6.65
N GLN A 269 -54.28 33.53 -6.30
CA GLN A 269 -53.64 32.30 -5.85
C GLN A 269 -52.86 31.59 -6.98
N GLN A 270 -53.36 31.64 -8.21
CA GLN A 270 -52.66 31.16 -9.40
C GLN A 270 -51.36 31.93 -9.61
N LYS A 271 -51.38 33.25 -9.47
CA LYS A 271 -50.19 34.11 -9.58
C LYS A 271 -49.16 33.79 -8.49
N VAL A 272 -49.60 33.72 -7.23
CA VAL A 272 -48.73 33.40 -6.08
C VAL A 272 -48.07 32.03 -6.27
N SER A 273 -48.83 31.01 -6.66
CA SER A 273 -48.32 29.65 -6.84
C SER A 273 -47.35 29.56 -8.01
N SER A 274 -47.62 30.29 -9.10
CA SER A 274 -46.70 30.39 -10.25
C SER A 274 -45.38 31.05 -9.87
N THR A 275 -45.42 32.18 -9.15
CA THR A 275 -44.21 32.90 -8.73
C THR A 275 -43.39 32.10 -7.70
N ASN A 276 -44.04 31.44 -6.74
CA ASN A 276 -43.34 30.57 -5.79
C ASN A 276 -42.62 29.42 -6.50
N MET A 277 -43.24 28.87 -7.54
CA MET A 277 -42.67 27.80 -8.35
C MET A 277 -41.51 28.28 -9.23
N GLU A 278 -41.62 29.48 -9.82
CA GLU A 278 -40.52 30.13 -10.53
C GLU A 278 -39.31 30.28 -9.60
N PHE A 279 -39.51 30.81 -8.40
CA PHE A 279 -38.46 30.99 -7.41
C PHE A 279 -37.80 29.65 -7.00
N LYS A 280 -38.59 28.62 -6.68
CA LYS A 280 -38.07 27.28 -6.36
C LYS A 280 -37.25 26.70 -7.52
N THR A 281 -37.73 26.87 -8.76
CA THR A 281 -37.03 26.38 -9.96
C THR A 281 -35.72 27.16 -10.19
N GLU A 282 -35.72 28.47 -9.97
CA GLU A 282 -34.53 29.32 -10.09
C GLU A 282 -33.46 28.95 -9.06
N GLN A 283 -33.85 28.67 -7.81
CA GLN A 283 -32.94 28.19 -6.77
C GLN A 283 -32.29 26.85 -7.15
N GLU A 284 -33.06 25.89 -7.69
CA GLU A 284 -32.51 24.62 -8.15
C GLU A 284 -31.57 24.80 -9.37
N ILE A 285 -31.89 25.72 -10.29
CA ILE A 285 -31.00 26.07 -11.40
C ILE A 285 -29.69 26.68 -10.87
N GLU A 286 -29.74 27.58 -9.90
CA GLU A 286 -28.55 28.18 -9.28
C GLU A 286 -27.70 27.13 -8.57
N LYS A 287 -28.33 26.21 -7.84
CA LYS A 287 -27.66 25.07 -7.21
C LYS A 287 -26.96 24.17 -8.22
N ILE A 288 -27.59 23.89 -9.36
CA ILE A 288 -26.96 23.12 -10.45
C ILE A 288 -25.75 23.89 -10.99
N LYS A 289 -25.87 25.18 -11.28
CA LYS A 289 -24.76 26.00 -11.82
C LYS A 289 -23.57 26.08 -10.85
N THR A 290 -23.85 26.28 -9.56
CA THR A 290 -22.82 26.35 -8.52
C THR A 290 -22.11 25.00 -8.35
N ASN A 291 -22.84 23.90 -8.32
CA ASN A 291 -22.26 22.56 -8.30
C ASN A 291 -21.41 22.28 -9.54
N THR A 292 -21.88 22.60 -10.75
CA THR A 292 -21.08 22.45 -11.97
C THR A 292 -19.80 23.28 -11.93
N THR A 293 -19.85 24.50 -11.39
CA THR A 293 -18.67 25.35 -11.23
C THR A 293 -17.67 24.74 -10.25
N PHE A 294 -18.15 24.17 -9.14
CA PHE A 294 -17.31 23.47 -8.17
C PHE A 294 -16.68 22.22 -8.77
N ASP A 295 -17.45 21.41 -9.50
CA ASP A 295 -16.95 20.22 -10.21
C ASP A 295 -15.89 20.59 -11.24
N GLN A 296 -16.10 21.69 -11.99
CA GLN A 296 -15.11 22.21 -12.92
C GLN A 296 -13.81 22.61 -12.21
N GLN A 297 -13.89 23.34 -11.09
CA GLN A 297 -12.71 23.72 -10.30
C GLN A 297 -11.96 22.51 -9.74
N ASN A 298 -12.69 21.48 -9.30
CA ASN A 298 -12.08 20.24 -8.81
C ASN A 298 -11.32 19.53 -9.93
N PHE A 299 -11.94 19.37 -11.10
CA PHE A 299 -11.27 18.75 -12.24
C PHE A 299 -10.08 19.57 -12.74
N ASP A 300 -10.15 20.91 -12.73
CA ASP A 300 -9.01 21.77 -13.06
C ASP A 300 -7.85 21.58 -12.06
N SER A 301 -8.14 21.42 -10.77
CA SER A 301 -7.15 21.13 -9.73
C SER A 301 -6.50 19.76 -9.92
N ASP A 302 -7.29 18.74 -10.26
CA ASP A 302 -6.80 17.41 -10.61
C ASP A 302 -5.88 17.45 -11.84
N ILE A 303 -6.26 18.19 -12.89
CA ILE A 303 -5.45 18.39 -14.10
C ILE A 303 -4.12 19.07 -13.76
N ASN A 304 -4.13 20.09 -12.91
CA ASN A 304 -2.89 20.76 -12.48
C ASN A 304 -1.97 19.80 -11.72
N THR A 305 -2.53 18.96 -10.85
CA THR A 305 -1.78 17.92 -10.12
C THR A 305 -1.20 16.88 -11.07
N LEU A 306 -1.97 16.43 -12.06
CA LEU A 306 -1.51 15.50 -13.09
C LEU A 306 -0.41 16.12 -13.97
N ASN A 307 -0.54 17.40 -14.35
CA ASN A 307 0.48 18.12 -15.10
C ASN A 307 1.81 18.20 -14.33
N ALA A 308 1.76 18.50 -13.03
CA ALA A 308 2.96 18.53 -12.19
C ALA A 308 3.68 17.16 -12.16
N LYS A 309 2.91 16.07 -12.00
CA LYS A 309 3.46 14.70 -12.02
C LYS A 309 4.04 14.34 -13.39
N ILE A 310 3.38 14.72 -14.48
CA ILE A 310 3.87 14.49 -15.84
C ILE A 310 5.21 15.21 -16.06
N GLU A 311 5.31 16.48 -15.67
CA GLU A 311 6.55 17.24 -15.82
C GLU A 311 7.69 16.70 -14.94
N GLU A 312 7.40 16.28 -13.70
CA GLU A 312 8.38 15.61 -12.82
C GLU A 312 8.97 14.36 -13.50
N LYS A 313 8.11 13.48 -14.03
CA LYS A 313 8.54 12.24 -14.70
C LYS A 313 9.30 12.53 -16.00
N ARG A 314 8.91 13.55 -16.77
CA ARG A 314 9.66 14.01 -17.95
C ARG A 314 11.06 14.51 -17.58
N LEU A 315 11.18 15.28 -16.49
CA LEU A 315 12.47 15.75 -15.99
C LEU A 315 13.36 14.58 -15.53
N GLN A 316 12.77 13.54 -14.93
CA GLN A 316 13.50 12.34 -14.53
C GLN A 316 14.07 11.59 -15.74
N ILE A 317 13.28 11.37 -16.79
CA ILE A 317 13.75 10.78 -18.06
C ILE A 317 14.86 11.64 -18.67
N ASN A 318 14.66 12.95 -18.72
CA ASN A 318 15.64 13.88 -19.28
C ASN A 318 16.98 13.82 -18.51
N SER A 319 16.94 13.82 -17.17
CA SER A 319 18.13 13.63 -16.33
C SER A 319 18.82 12.29 -16.61
N ASN A 320 18.06 11.19 -16.66
CA ASN A 320 18.62 9.87 -16.94
C ASN A 320 19.33 9.81 -18.30
N ASN A 321 18.68 10.32 -19.36
CA ASN A 321 19.20 10.28 -20.74
C ASN A 321 20.34 11.26 -20.99
N ASN A 322 20.29 12.48 -20.42
CA ASN A 322 21.25 13.53 -20.77
C ASN A 322 22.36 13.72 -19.73
N THR A 323 22.25 13.14 -18.53
CA THR A 323 23.28 13.27 -17.49
C THR A 323 23.83 11.93 -17.03
N LYS A 324 22.99 10.98 -16.60
CA LYS A 324 23.47 9.73 -15.98
C LYS A 324 24.05 8.76 -16.99
N ILE A 325 23.33 8.47 -18.08
CA ILE A 325 23.81 7.56 -19.13
C ILE A 325 25.12 8.09 -19.76
N PRO A 326 25.20 9.35 -20.22
CA PRO A 326 26.43 9.89 -20.80
C PRO A 326 27.61 9.89 -19.83
N PHE A 327 27.37 10.12 -18.53
CA PHE A 327 28.41 10.03 -17.51
C PHE A 327 28.97 8.60 -17.40
N ILE A 328 28.12 7.58 -17.39
CA ILE A 328 28.56 6.17 -17.35
C ILE A 328 29.27 5.81 -18.67
N GLU A 329 28.75 6.25 -19.81
CA GLU A 329 29.38 6.05 -21.12
C GLU A 329 30.79 6.67 -21.18
N SER A 330 30.99 7.86 -20.59
CA SER A 330 32.31 8.49 -20.51
C SER A 330 33.32 7.64 -19.73
N LYS A 331 32.88 6.95 -18.67
CA LYS A 331 33.72 6.00 -17.91
C LYS A 331 34.06 4.78 -18.74
N ILE A 332 33.09 4.23 -19.48
CA ILE A 332 33.31 3.11 -20.40
C ILE A 332 34.35 3.49 -21.46
N ILE A 333 34.25 4.69 -22.04
CA ILE A 333 35.22 5.20 -23.02
C ILE A 333 36.61 5.28 -22.39
N GLY A 334 36.73 5.82 -21.17
CA GLY A 334 38.00 5.89 -20.45
C GLY A 334 38.62 4.51 -20.18
N LEU A 335 37.82 3.51 -19.80
CA LEU A 335 38.29 2.13 -19.61
C LEU A 335 38.70 1.48 -20.93
N LYS A 336 37.93 1.66 -22.01
CA LYS A 336 38.28 1.17 -23.35
C LYS A 336 39.59 1.76 -23.85
N GLN A 337 39.84 3.04 -23.58
CA GLN A 337 41.12 3.66 -23.92
C GLN A 337 42.28 3.04 -23.14
N LYS A 338 42.13 2.81 -21.82
CA LYS A 338 43.15 2.13 -21.01
C LYS A 338 43.45 0.71 -21.51
N ILE A 339 42.43 -0.04 -21.91
CA ILE A 339 42.62 -1.38 -22.52
C ILE A 339 43.46 -1.26 -23.80
N LYS A 340 43.12 -0.30 -24.66
CA LYS A 340 43.86 -0.07 -25.91
C LYS A 340 45.32 0.33 -25.67
N GLU A 341 45.59 1.15 -24.65
CA GLU A 341 46.96 1.52 -24.26
C GLU A 341 47.74 0.30 -23.74
N LEU A 342 47.11 -0.54 -22.92
CA LEU A 342 47.71 -1.77 -22.37
C LEU A 342 48.01 -2.84 -23.44
N GLU A 343 47.20 -2.90 -24.51
CA GLU A 343 47.43 -3.81 -25.65
C GLU A 343 48.58 -3.34 -26.56
N VAL A 344 48.92 -2.05 -26.54
CA VAL A 344 49.87 -1.44 -27.48
C VAL A 344 51.30 -1.33 -26.93
N GLU A 345 51.54 -1.48 -25.61
CA GLU A 345 52.88 -1.37 -25.03
C GLU A 345 53.40 -2.65 -24.36
N PHE A 346 54.03 -3.54 -25.15
CA PHE A 346 55.11 -4.39 -24.62
C PHE A 346 56.45 -3.89 -25.17
N ILE A 347 57.07 -2.96 -24.44
CA ILE A 347 58.46 -2.57 -24.70
C ILE A 347 59.35 -3.50 -23.87
N LYS A 348 60.16 -4.33 -24.54
CA LYS A 348 61.12 -5.22 -23.86
C LYS A 348 62.05 -4.37 -22.97
N PRO A 349 62.05 -4.55 -21.63
CA PRO A 349 62.85 -3.71 -20.75
C PRO A 349 64.34 -3.81 -21.10
N SER A 350 65.04 -2.67 -21.04
CA SER A 350 66.47 -2.59 -21.37
C SER A 350 67.29 -3.33 -20.32
N VAL A 351 68.20 -4.19 -20.77
CA VAL A 351 69.06 -4.97 -19.87
C VAL A 351 70.26 -4.11 -19.48
N ASN A 352 70.48 -3.94 -18.18
CA ASN A 352 71.80 -3.57 -17.70
C ASN A 352 72.72 -4.80 -17.82
N LYS A 353 73.24 -5.03 -19.03
CA LYS A 353 74.09 -6.19 -19.37
C LYS A 353 75.23 -6.37 -18.36
N PRO A 354 75.95 -5.31 -17.92
CA PRO A 354 76.96 -5.43 -16.87
C PRO A 354 76.44 -6.09 -15.59
N ILE A 355 75.30 -5.65 -15.07
CA ILE A 355 74.73 -6.20 -13.83
C ILE A 355 74.33 -7.66 -14.01
N MET A 356 73.73 -8.03 -15.16
CA MET A 356 73.33 -9.41 -15.42
C MET A 356 74.56 -10.33 -15.51
N PHE A 357 75.63 -9.92 -16.18
CA PHE A 357 76.88 -10.68 -16.21
C PHE A 357 77.54 -10.80 -14.84
N ILE A 358 77.52 -9.74 -14.03
CA ILE A 358 78.03 -9.77 -12.65
C ILE A 358 77.20 -10.74 -11.79
N LEU A 359 75.88 -10.66 -11.84
CA LEU A 359 74.98 -11.56 -11.09
C LEU A 359 75.15 -13.01 -11.55
N ALA A 360 75.21 -13.28 -12.85
CA ALA A 360 75.40 -14.63 -13.38
C ALA A 360 76.79 -15.19 -13.01
N GLY A 361 77.84 -14.38 -13.16
CA GLY A 361 79.22 -14.77 -12.84
C GLY A 361 79.42 -15.04 -11.34
N THR A 362 78.90 -14.17 -10.48
CA THR A 362 78.96 -14.36 -9.01
C THR A 362 78.16 -15.59 -8.57
N THR A 363 76.97 -15.81 -9.13
CA THR A 363 76.16 -17.00 -8.85
C THR A 363 76.88 -18.29 -9.27
N LEU A 364 77.50 -18.30 -10.45
CA LEU A 364 78.28 -19.44 -10.95
C LEU A 364 79.51 -19.72 -10.07
N LEU A 365 80.25 -18.67 -9.68
CA LEU A 365 81.42 -18.79 -8.82
C LEU A 365 81.04 -19.33 -7.44
N LEU A 366 79.94 -18.86 -6.85
CA LEU A 366 79.42 -19.37 -5.59
C LEU A 366 78.97 -20.83 -5.71
N ALA A 367 78.32 -21.22 -6.82
CA ALA A 367 77.96 -22.62 -7.06
C ALA A 367 79.19 -23.54 -7.15
N LEU A 368 80.24 -23.10 -7.86
CA LEU A 368 81.53 -23.81 -7.94
C LEU A 368 82.21 -23.91 -6.58
N TYR A 369 82.20 -22.81 -5.80
CA TYR A 369 82.72 -22.80 -4.44
C TYR A 369 81.99 -23.81 -3.55
N ILE A 370 80.65 -23.79 -3.53
CA ILE A 370 79.82 -24.73 -2.77
C ILE A 370 80.15 -26.16 -3.21
N PHE A 371 80.30 -26.40 -4.52
CA PHE A 371 80.66 -27.73 -5.02
C PHE A 371 82.00 -28.21 -4.47
N VAL A 372 83.06 -27.41 -4.53
CA VAL A 372 84.39 -27.78 -4.02
C VAL A 372 84.39 -27.95 -2.49
N PHE A 373 83.75 -27.02 -1.78
CA PHE A 373 83.68 -27.03 -0.32
C PHE A 373 82.92 -28.26 0.19
N TYR A 374 81.68 -28.47 -0.29
CA TYR A 374 80.88 -29.62 0.13
C TYR A 374 81.41 -30.95 -0.40
N SER A 375 82.25 -30.94 -1.45
CA SER A 375 83.00 -32.15 -1.85
C SER A 375 84.06 -32.55 -0.82
N SER A 376 84.78 -31.56 -0.27
CA SER A 376 85.74 -31.80 0.81
C SER A 376 85.03 -32.27 2.08
N VAL A 377 83.91 -31.65 2.41
CA VAL A 377 83.07 -32.05 3.54
C VAL A 377 82.51 -33.46 3.37
N ALA A 378 82.02 -33.83 2.18
CA ALA A 378 81.51 -35.18 1.90
C ALA A 378 82.60 -36.25 2.09
N TYR A 379 83.83 -35.97 1.65
CA TYR A 379 84.97 -36.85 1.86
C TYR A 379 85.25 -37.06 3.36
N ILE A 380 85.27 -35.99 4.15
CA ILE A 380 85.51 -36.07 5.60
C ILE A 380 84.35 -36.74 6.34
N PHE A 381 83.13 -36.54 5.84
CA PHE A 381 81.93 -37.07 6.45
C PHE A 381 81.82 -38.60 6.33
N ILE A 382 82.31 -39.19 5.24
CA ILE A 382 82.08 -40.61 4.92
C ILE A 382 83.35 -41.43 4.77
N PHE A 383 84.32 -40.95 3.98
CA PHE A 383 85.41 -41.80 3.49
C PHE A 383 86.71 -41.63 4.27
N SER A 384 86.93 -40.48 4.91
CA SER A 384 88.18 -40.16 5.59
C SER A 384 88.54 -41.12 6.73
N LYS A 385 87.55 -41.56 7.51
CA LYS A 385 87.76 -42.46 8.66
C LYS A 385 88.14 -43.87 8.21
N GLU A 386 87.48 -44.38 7.17
CA GLU A 386 87.78 -45.69 6.60
C GLU A 386 89.16 -45.72 5.94
N GLU A 387 89.49 -44.69 5.14
CA GLU A 387 90.78 -44.58 4.47
C GLU A 387 91.96 -44.48 5.44
N ILE A 388 91.80 -43.75 6.55
CA ILE A 388 92.87 -43.65 7.57
C ILE A 388 93.01 -44.94 8.36
N ASN A 389 91.92 -45.65 8.66
CA ASN A 389 91.98 -46.98 9.25
C ASN A 389 92.70 -47.97 8.34
N GLU A 390 92.43 -47.94 7.03
CA GLU A 390 93.10 -48.77 6.02
C GLU A 390 94.60 -48.45 5.94
N MET A 391 94.97 -47.17 5.94
CA MET A 391 96.37 -46.73 5.94
C MET A 391 97.14 -47.11 7.22
N MET A 392 96.46 -47.14 8.38
CA MET A 392 97.03 -47.62 9.64
C MET A 392 97.25 -49.13 9.64
N LEU A 393 96.30 -49.90 9.10
CA LEU A 393 96.43 -51.35 8.95
C LEU A 393 97.58 -51.75 8.01
N LEU A 394 97.90 -50.89 7.03
CA LEU A 394 99.00 -51.08 6.08
C LEU A 394 100.37 -50.57 6.59
N GLY A 395 100.45 -50.08 7.84
CA GLY A 395 101.73 -49.70 8.48
C GLY A 395 102.35 -48.38 8.01
N SER A 396 101.57 -47.47 7.42
CA SER A 396 102.08 -46.18 6.94
C SER A 396 102.25 -45.16 8.09
N ALA A 397 103.46 -44.59 8.23
CA ALA A 397 103.81 -43.64 9.30
C ALA A 397 103.33 -42.19 9.06
N ASN A 398 102.63 -41.90 7.96
CA ASN A 398 102.26 -40.53 7.59
C ASN A 398 100.74 -40.36 7.49
N THR A 399 100.05 -40.53 8.62
CA THR A 399 98.61 -40.28 8.74
C THR A 399 98.36 -38.82 9.15
N GLN A 400 98.20 -37.95 8.15
CA GLN A 400 97.75 -36.58 8.38
C GLN A 400 96.22 -36.54 8.54
N SER A 401 95.75 -35.71 9.48
CA SER A 401 94.31 -35.52 9.68
C SER A 401 93.76 -34.78 8.45
N PRO A 402 92.57 -35.14 7.95
CA PRO A 402 92.03 -34.49 6.77
C PRO A 402 91.69 -33.03 7.10
N GLU A 403 92.23 -32.11 6.32
CA GLU A 403 91.87 -30.68 6.40
C GLU A 403 90.46 -30.46 5.85
N VAL A 404 89.75 -29.48 6.41
CA VAL A 404 88.38 -29.12 5.99
C VAL A 404 88.31 -28.76 4.50
N PHE A 405 89.39 -28.20 3.95
CA PHE A 405 89.58 -28.05 2.51
C PHE A 405 90.58 -29.06 1.99
N ASN A 406 90.10 -30.08 1.29
CA ASN A 406 90.97 -31.07 0.67
C ASN A 406 90.91 -30.95 -0.86
N PRO A 407 91.98 -30.46 -1.51
CA PRO A 407 92.00 -30.28 -2.97
C PRO A 407 91.90 -31.59 -3.75
N HIS A 408 92.16 -32.72 -3.11
CA HIS A 408 92.08 -34.06 -3.71
C HIS A 408 90.79 -34.81 -3.32
N ALA A 409 89.84 -34.18 -2.62
CA ALA A 409 88.61 -34.83 -2.17
C ALA A 409 87.82 -35.44 -3.34
N ILE A 410 87.67 -34.71 -4.44
CA ILE A 410 86.92 -35.15 -5.62
C ILE A 410 87.58 -36.37 -6.27
N SER A 411 88.91 -36.34 -6.44
CA SER A 411 89.64 -37.44 -7.05
C SER A 411 89.65 -38.69 -6.17
N LYS A 412 89.79 -38.53 -4.84
CA LYS A 412 89.72 -39.62 -3.87
C LYS A 412 88.34 -40.28 -3.82
N ILE A 413 87.26 -39.49 -3.81
CA ILE A 413 85.90 -40.03 -3.88
C ILE A 413 85.69 -40.79 -5.21
N GLY A 414 86.20 -40.25 -6.32
CA GLY A 414 86.12 -40.90 -7.63
C GLY A 414 86.77 -42.29 -7.68
N GLN A 415 87.86 -42.50 -6.92
CA GLN A 415 88.53 -43.79 -6.82
C GLN A 415 87.71 -44.86 -6.09
N LYS A 416 86.70 -44.46 -5.29
CA LYS A 416 85.77 -45.37 -4.60
C LYS A 416 84.62 -45.86 -5.51
N GLY A 417 84.63 -45.51 -6.80
CA GLY A 417 83.69 -45.99 -7.82
C GLY A 417 82.48 -45.08 -8.03
N MET A 418 81.59 -45.49 -8.95
CA MET A 418 80.43 -44.69 -9.39
C MET A 418 79.49 -44.29 -8.24
N GLY A 419 79.34 -45.15 -7.23
CA GLY A 419 78.51 -44.87 -6.05
C GLY A 419 79.00 -43.66 -5.24
N GLY A 420 80.32 -43.49 -5.11
CA GLY A 420 80.91 -42.32 -4.43
C GLY A 420 80.65 -41.01 -5.19
N ILE A 421 80.73 -41.05 -6.52
CA ILE A 421 80.45 -39.89 -7.39
C ILE A 421 78.97 -39.50 -7.30
N LEU A 422 78.05 -40.46 -7.36
CA LEU A 422 76.62 -40.18 -7.27
C LEU A 422 76.25 -39.59 -5.91
N PHE A 423 76.83 -40.13 -4.83
CA PHE A 423 76.63 -39.58 -3.49
C PHE A 423 77.19 -38.16 -3.37
N LEU A 424 78.37 -37.89 -3.93
CA LEU A 424 78.97 -36.55 -3.94
C LEU A 424 78.02 -35.52 -4.56
N PHE A 425 77.48 -35.81 -5.75
CA PHE A 425 76.53 -34.91 -6.41
C PHE A 425 75.25 -34.73 -5.59
N LEU A 426 74.71 -35.81 -5.01
CA LEU A 426 73.53 -35.73 -4.14
C LEU A 426 73.79 -34.87 -2.90
N PHE A 427 74.95 -35.06 -2.27
CA PHE A 427 75.35 -34.34 -1.06
C PHE A 427 75.51 -32.85 -1.29
N VAL A 428 76.10 -32.44 -2.42
CA VAL A 428 76.24 -31.04 -2.83
C VAL A 428 74.91 -30.44 -3.31
N ALA A 429 74.06 -31.24 -3.95
CA ALA A 429 72.78 -30.78 -4.48
C ALA A 429 71.80 -30.34 -3.38
N ILE A 430 71.87 -30.95 -2.18
CA ILE A 430 70.97 -30.61 -1.07
C ILE A 430 71.16 -29.15 -0.62
N PRO A 431 72.36 -28.68 -0.21
CA PRO A 431 72.59 -27.27 0.13
C PRO A 431 72.23 -26.30 -1.01
N LEU A 432 72.57 -26.63 -2.26
CA LEU A 432 72.22 -25.81 -3.42
C LEU A 432 70.69 -25.68 -3.59
N ALA A 433 69.96 -26.79 -3.49
CA ALA A 433 68.50 -26.80 -3.58
C ALA A 433 67.84 -26.00 -2.45
N LEU A 434 68.40 -26.05 -1.24
CA LEU A 434 67.95 -25.25 -0.10
C LEU A 434 68.19 -23.75 -0.34
N GLY A 435 69.35 -23.38 -0.89
CA GLY A 435 69.63 -22.00 -1.33
C GLY A 435 68.64 -21.49 -2.38
N MET A 436 68.13 -22.39 -3.24
CA MET A 436 67.14 -22.09 -4.28
C MET A 436 65.68 -22.21 -3.83
N TYR A 437 65.41 -22.62 -2.58
CA TYR A 437 64.07 -22.92 -2.08
C TYR A 437 63.05 -21.82 -2.37
N LYS A 438 63.41 -20.56 -2.11
CA LYS A 438 62.53 -19.41 -2.29
C LYS A 438 62.12 -19.22 -3.75
N VAL A 439 63.06 -19.38 -4.68
CA VAL A 439 62.78 -19.25 -6.12
C VAL A 439 61.89 -20.38 -6.61
N PHE A 440 62.12 -21.62 -6.15
CA PHE A 440 61.24 -22.74 -6.48
C PHE A 440 59.83 -22.53 -5.94
N LYS A 441 59.70 -22.09 -4.69
CA LYS A 441 58.41 -21.76 -4.08
C LYS A 441 57.65 -20.71 -4.91
N ASP A 442 58.30 -19.60 -5.26
CA ASP A 442 57.69 -18.54 -6.07
C ASP A 442 57.28 -19.02 -7.48
N LEU A 443 57.96 -20.05 -8.02
CA LEU A 443 57.64 -20.66 -9.31
C LEU A 443 56.42 -21.60 -9.25
N PHE A 444 56.23 -22.31 -8.13
CA PHE A 444 55.16 -23.30 -7.94
C PHE A 444 53.91 -22.73 -7.24
N GLU A 445 54.00 -21.63 -6.47
CA GLU A 445 52.86 -20.93 -5.82
C GLU A 445 52.15 -19.91 -6.73
N VAL A 446 52.26 -20.02 -8.06
CA VAL A 446 51.57 -19.13 -9.00
C VAL A 446 50.04 -19.31 -8.96
N SER A 447 49.51 -20.34 -8.29
CA SER A 447 48.08 -20.47 -8.02
C SER A 447 47.74 -19.95 -6.61
N GLU A 448 46.80 -19.01 -6.55
CA GLU A 448 46.21 -18.41 -5.34
C GLU A 448 46.95 -17.22 -4.71
N LYS A 449 47.06 -16.12 -5.47
CA LYS A 449 46.93 -14.78 -4.88
C LYS A 449 45.46 -14.34 -4.93
N GLN A 450 44.63 -14.96 -4.10
CA GLN A 450 43.30 -14.42 -3.80
C GLN A 450 43.42 -13.23 -2.84
N GLU A 451 42.72 -12.17 -3.22
CA GLU A 451 42.30 -10.96 -2.52
C GLU A 451 42.84 -10.72 -1.10
N VAL A 452 43.65 -9.65 -1.01
CA VAL A 452 44.07 -9.03 0.24
C VAL A 452 42.99 -8.05 0.68
N GLN A 453 42.07 -8.49 1.54
CA GLN A 453 41.41 -7.58 2.46
C GLN A 453 41.15 -8.27 3.81
N GLN A 454 41.79 -7.72 4.84
CA GLN A 454 41.75 -8.08 6.27
C GLN A 454 42.32 -9.45 6.67
N ARG A 455 43.58 -9.48 7.15
CA ARG A 455 44.13 -10.65 7.86
C ARG A 455 44.92 -10.26 9.11
N GLY A 456 44.66 -10.98 10.21
CA GLY A 456 45.19 -10.77 11.56
C GLY A 456 46.66 -11.17 11.74
N ILE A 457 47.22 -10.81 12.91
CA ILE A 457 48.66 -10.92 13.26
C ILE A 457 49.20 -12.36 13.10
N ILE A 458 48.40 -13.38 13.39
CA ILE A 458 48.79 -14.81 13.31
C ILE A 458 49.08 -15.25 11.87
N GLN A 459 48.35 -14.75 10.88
CA GLN A 459 48.60 -15.08 9.47
C GLN A 459 49.83 -14.35 8.94
N LYS A 460 50.12 -13.13 9.42
CA LYS A 460 51.39 -12.43 9.12
C LYS A 460 52.60 -13.21 9.66
N ILE A 461 52.50 -13.76 10.88
CA ILE A 461 53.55 -14.59 11.49
C ILE A 461 53.73 -15.90 10.72
N LYS A 462 52.64 -16.60 10.35
CA LYS A 462 52.72 -17.80 9.50
C LYS A 462 53.39 -17.51 8.16
N MET A 463 53.01 -16.41 7.50
CA MET A 463 53.58 -16.03 6.20
C MET A 463 55.07 -15.66 6.32
N ALA A 464 55.47 -14.97 7.39
CA ALA A 464 56.88 -14.70 7.69
C ALA A 464 57.67 -16.00 7.93
N PHE A 465 57.12 -16.95 8.70
CA PHE A 465 57.76 -18.24 8.96
C PHE A 465 57.98 -19.05 7.67
N VAL A 466 56.97 -19.15 6.80
CA VAL A 466 57.08 -19.89 5.54
C VAL A 466 58.05 -19.20 4.57
N ASN A 467 58.12 -17.87 4.56
CA ASN A 467 59.06 -17.13 3.70
C ASN A 467 60.52 -17.28 4.15
N HIS A 468 60.77 -17.52 5.43
CA HIS A 468 62.11 -17.75 5.98
C HIS A 468 62.48 -19.23 6.15
N LEU A 469 61.59 -20.16 5.80
CA LEU A 469 61.78 -21.60 5.98
C LEU A 469 63.06 -22.12 5.30
N GLY A 470 63.39 -21.62 4.11
CA GLY A 470 64.62 -22.00 3.40
C GLY A 470 65.89 -21.65 4.17
N ILE A 471 65.94 -20.47 4.79
CA ILE A 471 67.09 -20.01 5.61
C ILE A 471 67.21 -20.85 6.88
N ILE A 472 66.08 -21.15 7.52
CA ILE A 472 66.03 -22.00 8.72
C ILE A 472 66.56 -23.40 8.38
N LEU A 473 66.16 -23.96 7.24
CA LEU A 473 66.57 -25.29 6.81
C LEU A 473 68.05 -25.36 6.43
N ILE A 474 68.60 -24.30 5.81
CA ILE A 474 70.05 -24.15 5.57
C ILE A 474 70.82 -24.22 6.89
N LEU A 475 70.41 -23.43 7.90
CA LEU A 475 71.07 -23.41 9.21
C LEU A 475 71.03 -24.79 9.89
N VAL A 476 69.88 -25.45 9.88
CA VAL A 476 69.73 -26.77 10.52
C VAL A 476 70.61 -27.83 9.84
N VAL A 477 70.61 -27.88 8.51
CA VAL A 477 71.40 -28.86 7.75
C VAL A 477 72.89 -28.59 7.92
N ASP A 478 73.31 -27.33 7.87
CA ASP A 478 74.73 -26.97 7.98
C ASP A 478 75.28 -27.17 9.40
N ILE A 479 74.49 -26.90 10.46
CA ILE A 479 74.85 -27.26 11.85
C ILE A 479 75.06 -28.77 11.98
N PHE A 480 74.18 -29.58 11.38
CA PHE A 480 74.31 -31.04 11.41
C PHE A 480 75.58 -31.51 10.70
N ILE A 481 75.87 -30.95 9.52
CA ILE A 481 77.07 -31.25 8.74
C ILE A 481 78.33 -30.84 9.51
N ALA A 482 78.40 -29.61 10.03
CA ALA A 482 79.52 -29.11 10.81
C ALA A 482 79.79 -29.96 12.06
N TYR A 483 78.73 -30.35 12.80
CA TYR A 483 78.83 -31.24 13.95
C TYR A 483 79.46 -32.58 13.57
N LYS A 484 78.99 -33.20 12.48
CA LYS A 484 79.48 -34.50 12.04
C LYS A 484 80.92 -34.45 11.53
N VAL A 485 81.27 -33.41 10.78
CA VAL A 485 82.63 -33.22 10.26
C VAL A 485 83.62 -33.01 11.41
N SER A 486 83.31 -32.10 12.35
CA SER A 486 84.12 -31.85 13.54
C SER A 486 84.33 -33.12 14.36
N LYS A 487 83.27 -33.88 14.60
CA LYS A 487 83.35 -35.16 15.31
C LYS A 487 84.20 -36.19 14.56
N ASN A 488 84.05 -36.31 13.25
CA ASN A 488 84.83 -37.25 12.45
C ASN A 488 86.32 -36.87 12.43
N ILE A 489 86.66 -35.59 12.35
CA ILE A 489 88.04 -35.10 12.45
C ILE A 489 88.62 -35.45 13.82
N ASN A 490 87.90 -35.18 14.92
CA ASN A 490 88.38 -35.53 16.27
C ASN A 490 88.52 -37.05 16.47
N ASP A 491 87.60 -37.86 15.92
CA ASP A 491 87.72 -39.33 15.95
C ASP A 491 89.00 -39.79 15.22
N ILE A 492 89.37 -39.13 14.12
CA ILE A 492 90.60 -39.41 13.36
C ILE A 492 91.84 -38.94 14.13
N GLU A 493 91.78 -37.78 14.78
CA GLU A 493 92.88 -37.26 15.62
C GLU A 493 93.14 -38.17 16.83
N LEU A 494 92.09 -38.76 17.39
CA LEU A 494 92.18 -39.75 18.46
C LEU A 494 92.77 -41.08 17.95
N LEU A 495 92.41 -41.52 16.75
CA LEU A 495 93.00 -42.71 16.13
C LEU A 495 94.49 -42.50 15.78
N THR A 496 94.89 -41.27 15.46
CA THR A 496 96.27 -40.89 15.07
C THR A 496 97.15 -40.47 16.25
N ASN A 497 96.68 -40.65 17.51
CA ASN A 497 97.36 -40.22 18.75
C ASN A 497 97.75 -38.73 18.78
N LYS A 498 97.00 -37.87 18.08
CA LYS A 498 97.19 -36.42 18.10
C LYS A 498 96.44 -35.75 19.25
N THR A 499 95.36 -36.36 19.74
CA THR A 499 94.53 -35.87 20.84
C THR A 499 94.02 -37.02 21.70
N ASP A 500 94.01 -36.85 23.04
CA ASP A 500 93.53 -37.88 23.99
C ASP A 500 92.06 -37.66 24.42
N GLN A 501 91.42 -36.58 23.96
CA GLN A 501 90.08 -36.18 24.37
C GLN A 501 89.03 -36.54 23.32
N ARG A 502 88.02 -37.32 23.73
CA ARG A 502 86.87 -37.62 22.89
C ARG A 502 85.87 -36.46 22.92
N LEU A 503 85.57 -35.89 21.75
CA LEU A 503 84.57 -34.82 21.63
C LEU A 503 83.18 -35.30 22.09
N SER A 504 82.64 -34.68 23.14
CA SER A 504 81.25 -34.85 23.59
C SER A 504 80.33 -33.85 22.89
N LEU A 505 79.01 -34.11 22.89
CA LEU A 505 78.00 -33.24 22.27
C LEU A 505 78.07 -31.77 22.74
N SER A 506 78.44 -31.52 24.01
CA SER A 506 78.53 -30.17 24.59
C SER A 506 79.78 -29.39 24.18
N ASN A 507 80.86 -30.10 23.83
CA ASN A 507 82.17 -29.47 23.60
C ASN A 507 82.44 -29.21 22.12
N VAL A 508 81.58 -29.67 21.20
CA VAL A 508 81.73 -29.47 19.74
C VAL A 508 81.64 -27.99 19.35
N LEU A 509 80.86 -27.18 20.09
CA LEU A 509 80.76 -25.74 19.85
C LEU A 509 82.05 -24.97 20.17
N GLY A 510 83.01 -25.59 20.86
CA GLY A 510 84.33 -25.03 21.11
C GLY A 510 85.38 -25.42 20.07
N ASP A 511 85.05 -26.32 19.14
CA ASP A 511 85.99 -26.79 18.11
C ASP A 511 86.10 -25.78 16.96
N SER A 512 87.33 -25.51 16.52
CA SER A 512 87.59 -24.57 15.43
C SER A 512 87.09 -25.12 14.08
N ASN A 513 87.15 -26.45 13.88
CA ASN A 513 86.66 -27.05 12.64
C ASN A 513 85.14 -27.00 12.52
N PHE A 514 84.41 -27.05 13.63
CA PHE A 514 82.95 -26.83 13.64
C PHE A 514 82.59 -25.45 13.08
N TRP A 515 83.16 -24.38 13.64
CA TRP A 515 82.87 -23.01 13.18
C TRP A 515 83.36 -22.74 11.77
N LEU A 516 84.48 -23.36 11.38
CA LEU A 516 85.01 -23.23 10.02
C LEU A 516 84.05 -23.86 9.01
N VAL A 517 83.52 -25.07 9.28
CA VAL A 517 82.54 -25.71 8.38
C VAL A 517 81.21 -24.94 8.37
N PHE A 518 80.73 -24.54 9.55
CA PHE A 518 79.43 -23.87 9.69
C PHE A 518 79.41 -22.46 9.07
N ILE A 519 80.41 -21.63 9.34
CA ILE A 519 80.42 -20.25 8.81
C ILE A 519 80.59 -20.28 7.30
N LEU A 520 81.54 -21.06 6.78
CA LEU A 520 81.84 -21.11 5.35
C LEU A 520 80.74 -21.82 4.56
N GLY A 521 80.14 -22.88 5.12
CA GLY A 521 79.01 -23.59 4.55
C GLY A 521 77.74 -22.74 4.49
N ALA A 522 77.23 -22.30 5.63
CA ALA A 522 76.00 -21.52 5.72
C ALA A 522 76.10 -20.19 4.97
N LEU A 523 77.22 -19.46 5.10
CA LEU A 523 77.41 -18.18 4.40
C LEU A 523 77.47 -18.38 2.88
N GLY A 524 78.18 -19.42 2.41
CA GLY A 524 78.27 -19.74 0.98
C GLY A 524 76.91 -20.02 0.35
N VAL A 525 76.11 -20.87 1.00
CA VAL A 525 74.76 -21.24 0.53
C VAL A 525 73.79 -20.05 0.61
N PHE A 526 73.87 -19.24 1.68
CA PHE A 526 73.06 -18.03 1.83
C PHE A 526 73.36 -17.00 0.73
N LEU A 527 74.64 -16.70 0.50
CA LEU A 527 75.05 -15.76 -0.56
C LEU A 527 74.62 -16.28 -1.94
N PHE A 528 74.78 -17.58 -2.20
CA PHE A 528 74.29 -18.19 -3.44
C PHE A 528 72.78 -17.98 -3.61
N GLY A 529 71.96 -18.26 -2.59
CA GLY A 529 70.52 -18.05 -2.64
C GLY A 529 70.14 -16.58 -2.90
N PHE A 530 70.83 -15.63 -2.26
CA PHE A 530 70.59 -14.19 -2.45
C PHE A 530 70.88 -13.74 -3.90
N PHE A 531 72.04 -14.11 -4.45
CA PHE A 531 72.42 -13.73 -5.82
C PHE A 531 71.57 -14.46 -6.87
N PHE A 532 71.22 -15.72 -6.62
CA PHE A 532 70.35 -16.51 -7.49
C PHE A 532 68.94 -15.91 -7.57
N GLU A 533 68.36 -15.47 -6.45
CA GLU A 533 67.06 -14.77 -6.43
C GLU A 533 67.10 -13.49 -7.28
N LYS A 534 68.15 -12.67 -7.14
CA LYS A 534 68.31 -11.44 -7.92
C LYS A 534 68.51 -11.70 -9.41
N LEU A 535 69.27 -12.74 -9.76
CA LEU A 535 69.47 -13.17 -11.14
C LEU A 535 68.14 -13.60 -11.77
N MET A 536 67.38 -14.44 -11.08
CA MET A 536 66.11 -14.96 -11.60
C MET A 536 65.03 -13.88 -11.69
N GLY A 537 65.02 -12.89 -10.78
CA GLY A 537 64.15 -11.72 -10.87
C GLY A 537 64.31 -10.95 -12.20
N GLN A 538 65.56 -10.68 -12.62
CA GLN A 538 65.82 -9.99 -13.89
C GLN A 538 65.48 -10.84 -15.13
N VAL A 539 65.55 -12.17 -15.03
CA VAL A 539 65.16 -13.08 -16.11
C VAL A 539 63.64 -13.16 -16.22
N ASN A 540 62.92 -13.21 -15.09
CA ASN A 540 61.46 -13.29 -15.04
C ASN A 540 60.78 -12.01 -15.54
N GLU A 541 61.33 -10.82 -15.26
CA GLU A 541 60.83 -9.55 -15.82
C GLU A 541 60.84 -9.52 -17.36
N ARG A 542 61.61 -10.41 -18.00
CA ARG A 542 61.75 -10.52 -19.45
C ARG A 542 60.96 -11.68 -20.06
N ASN A 543 60.35 -12.54 -19.25
CA ASN A 543 59.55 -13.65 -19.77
C ASN A 543 58.24 -13.08 -20.32
N LEU A 544 58.12 -13.07 -21.66
CA LEU A 544 56.98 -12.55 -22.41
C LEU A 544 55.65 -13.10 -21.85
N SER A 545 55.64 -14.39 -21.48
CA SER A 545 54.45 -15.07 -20.94
C SER A 545 53.93 -14.47 -19.64
N PHE A 546 54.81 -14.03 -18.73
CA PHE A 546 54.40 -13.49 -17.42
C PHE A 546 53.78 -12.10 -17.56
N GLN A 547 54.36 -11.22 -18.37
CA GLN A 547 53.78 -9.89 -18.64
C GLN A 547 52.51 -10.00 -19.47
N GLN A 548 52.45 -10.91 -20.45
CA GLN A 548 51.21 -11.19 -21.19
C GLN A 548 50.09 -11.69 -20.27
N GLN A 549 50.38 -12.57 -19.31
CA GLN A 549 49.39 -13.02 -18.32
C GLN A 549 48.92 -11.87 -17.42
N LYS A 550 49.83 -11.02 -16.94
CA LYS A 550 49.47 -9.86 -16.14
C LYS A 550 48.60 -8.86 -16.91
N THR A 551 48.98 -8.51 -18.14
CA THR A 551 48.19 -7.63 -19.00
C THR A 551 46.84 -8.24 -19.31
N LYS A 552 46.79 -9.54 -19.65
CA LYS A 552 45.53 -10.27 -19.88
C LYS A 552 44.59 -10.17 -18.69
N HIS A 553 45.08 -10.38 -17.48
CA HIS A 553 44.25 -10.26 -16.27
C HIS A 553 43.73 -8.84 -16.02
N ILE A 554 44.55 -7.81 -16.28
CA ILE A 554 44.12 -6.41 -16.13
C ILE A 554 43.04 -6.08 -17.18
N VAL A 555 43.23 -6.54 -18.42
CA VAL A 555 42.23 -6.39 -19.50
C VAL A 555 40.94 -7.13 -19.14
N GLU A 556 41.01 -8.37 -18.67
CA GLU A 556 39.83 -9.13 -18.19
C GLU A 556 39.10 -8.39 -17.05
N SER A 557 39.83 -7.80 -16.10
CA SER A 557 39.26 -7.00 -15.01
C SER A 557 38.54 -5.77 -15.54
N HIS A 558 39.19 -4.97 -16.40
CA HIS A 558 38.56 -3.78 -16.98
C HIS A 558 37.39 -4.13 -17.90
N GLN A 559 37.44 -5.26 -18.61
CA GLN A 559 36.33 -5.75 -19.42
C GLN A 559 35.13 -6.12 -18.55
N LYS A 560 35.36 -6.71 -17.37
CA LYS A 560 34.32 -6.97 -16.38
C LYS A 560 33.70 -5.67 -15.85
N GLU A 561 34.50 -4.67 -15.50
CA GLU A 561 34.01 -3.33 -15.10
C GLU A 561 33.17 -2.68 -16.20
N ILE A 562 33.58 -2.80 -17.47
CA ILE A 562 32.79 -2.29 -18.61
C ILE A 562 31.44 -2.99 -18.69
N SER A 563 31.39 -4.32 -18.51
CA SER A 563 30.14 -5.09 -18.48
C SER A 563 29.23 -4.62 -17.35
N GLU A 564 29.77 -4.39 -16.15
CA GLU A 564 29.00 -3.88 -15.01
C GLU A 564 28.43 -2.47 -15.26
N TYR A 565 29.18 -1.59 -15.92
CA TYR A 565 28.67 -0.28 -16.34
C TYR A 565 27.62 -0.37 -17.44
N GLN A 566 27.74 -1.31 -18.38
CA GLN A 566 26.73 -1.57 -19.40
C GLN A 566 25.42 -2.07 -18.77
N ASP A 567 25.50 -2.95 -17.78
CA ASP A 567 24.33 -3.41 -17.03
C ASP A 567 23.64 -2.26 -16.26
N GLN A 568 24.42 -1.33 -15.71
CA GLN A 568 23.86 -0.11 -15.09
C GLN A 568 23.11 0.76 -16.11
N ILE A 569 23.64 0.93 -17.33
CA ILE A 569 22.96 1.67 -18.40
C ILE A 569 21.65 0.96 -18.78
N ASN A 570 21.69 -0.36 -18.99
CA ASN A 570 20.50 -1.16 -19.33
C ASN A 570 19.41 -1.04 -18.24
N LYS A 571 19.81 -1.03 -16.96
CA LYS A 571 18.88 -0.83 -15.84
C LYS A 571 18.23 0.55 -15.88
N ILE A 572 19.01 1.61 -16.12
CA ILE A 572 18.48 2.98 -16.23
C ILE A 572 17.55 3.11 -17.46
N GLN A 573 17.85 2.43 -18.57
CA GLN A 573 16.98 2.40 -19.74
C GLN A 573 15.64 1.69 -19.43
N LEU A 574 15.67 0.55 -18.74
CA LEU A 574 14.46 -0.14 -18.30
C LEU A 574 13.62 0.72 -17.32
N GLU A 575 14.28 1.44 -16.42
CA GLU A 575 13.61 2.43 -15.55
C GLU A 575 12.94 3.53 -16.38
N ASN A 576 13.60 4.04 -17.42
CA ASN A 576 13.00 5.04 -18.32
C ASN A 576 11.80 4.49 -19.09
N ASP A 577 11.85 3.25 -19.58
CA ASP A 577 10.72 2.62 -20.27
C ASP A 577 9.52 2.45 -19.33
N THR A 578 9.78 2.09 -18.08
CA THR A 578 8.75 2.01 -17.02
C THR A 578 8.13 3.39 -16.76
N ILE A 579 8.95 4.44 -16.63
CA ILE A 579 8.47 5.81 -16.47
C ILE A 579 7.69 6.30 -17.69
N GLN A 580 8.07 5.89 -18.91
CA GLN A 580 7.32 6.20 -20.13
C GLN A 580 5.93 5.57 -20.14
N ALA A 581 5.81 4.31 -19.69
CA ALA A 581 4.52 3.67 -19.53
C ALA A 581 3.65 4.41 -18.49
N GLU A 582 4.22 4.79 -17.34
CA GLU A 582 3.53 5.61 -16.34
C GLU A 582 3.07 6.96 -16.94
N LEU A 583 3.92 7.65 -17.70
CA LEU A 583 3.58 8.89 -18.39
C LEU A 583 2.40 8.73 -19.33
N PHE A 584 2.35 7.64 -20.08
CA PHE A 584 1.21 7.34 -20.96
C PHE A 584 -0.08 7.20 -20.14
N THR A 585 -0.05 6.47 -19.02
CA THR A 585 -1.24 6.32 -18.16
C THR A 585 -1.70 7.65 -17.55
N LEU A 586 -0.75 8.50 -17.10
CA LEU A 586 -1.06 9.82 -16.56
C LEU A 586 -1.65 10.75 -17.62
N GLN A 587 -1.14 10.68 -18.86
CA GLN A 587 -1.65 11.45 -19.98
C GLN A 587 -3.10 11.04 -20.34
N VAL A 588 -3.39 9.73 -20.39
CA VAL A 588 -4.75 9.22 -20.61
C VAL A 588 -5.70 9.71 -19.52
N SER A 589 -5.30 9.63 -18.24
CA SER A 589 -6.11 10.11 -17.13
C SER A 589 -6.39 11.62 -17.21
N LYS A 590 -5.38 12.41 -17.60
CA LYS A 590 -5.55 13.85 -17.85
C LYS A 590 -6.55 14.11 -18.98
N ASP A 591 -6.43 13.39 -20.09
CA ASP A 591 -7.31 13.57 -21.25
C ASP A 591 -8.76 13.16 -20.91
N GLU A 592 -8.96 12.13 -20.07
CA GLU A 592 -10.28 11.75 -19.54
C GLU A 592 -10.90 12.89 -18.71
N LYS A 593 -10.14 13.52 -17.81
CA LYS A 593 -10.61 14.67 -17.02
C LYS A 593 -10.97 15.87 -17.88
N ILE A 594 -10.18 16.15 -18.91
CA ILE A 594 -10.50 17.19 -19.91
C ILE A 594 -11.82 16.86 -20.62
N GLY A 595 -12.03 15.59 -20.98
CA GLY A 595 -13.30 15.12 -21.54
C GLY A 595 -14.49 15.33 -20.60
N GLN A 596 -14.34 15.04 -19.30
CA GLN A 596 -15.37 15.28 -18.29
C GLN A 596 -15.72 16.77 -18.18
N ILE A 597 -14.71 17.67 -18.16
CA ILE A 597 -14.94 19.13 -18.17
C ILE A 597 -15.73 19.57 -19.41
N GLN A 598 -15.43 19.02 -20.59
CA GLN A 598 -16.16 19.36 -21.82
C GLN A 598 -17.63 18.89 -21.79
N GLN A 599 -17.94 17.82 -21.07
CA GLN A 599 -19.30 17.29 -20.93
C GLN A 599 -20.15 18.04 -19.90
N LEU A 600 -19.54 18.62 -18.87
CA LEU A 600 -20.24 19.33 -17.78
C LEU A 600 -21.22 20.43 -18.28
N PRO A 601 -20.85 21.34 -19.20
CA PRO A 601 -21.76 22.35 -19.73
C PRO A 601 -22.97 21.75 -20.47
N ILE A 602 -22.77 20.62 -21.16
CA ILE A 602 -23.84 19.93 -21.90
C ILE A 602 -24.86 19.38 -20.91
N GLN A 603 -24.39 18.63 -19.90
CA GLN A 603 -25.24 18.07 -18.84
C GLN A 603 -25.96 19.16 -18.04
N GLN A 604 -25.28 20.27 -17.75
CA GLN A 604 -25.88 21.43 -17.10
C GLN A 604 -27.03 21.98 -17.94
N ASN A 605 -26.81 22.22 -19.24
CA ASN A 605 -27.82 22.78 -20.13
C ASN A 605 -29.03 21.85 -20.28
N GLU A 606 -28.82 20.54 -20.38
CA GLU A 606 -29.90 19.55 -20.44
C GLU A 606 -30.76 19.54 -19.18
N ARG A 607 -30.14 19.55 -17.99
CA ARG A 607 -30.86 19.58 -16.70
C ARG A 607 -31.63 20.89 -16.51
N VAL A 608 -30.99 22.02 -16.83
CA VAL A 608 -31.64 23.34 -16.78
C VAL A 608 -32.82 23.41 -17.75
N GLY A 609 -32.64 22.92 -18.98
CA GLY A 609 -33.71 22.85 -19.97
C GLY A 609 -34.89 21.99 -19.51
N THR A 610 -34.62 20.86 -18.85
CA THR A 610 -35.66 19.99 -18.28
C THR A 610 -36.46 20.70 -17.19
N LEU A 611 -35.79 21.38 -16.25
CA LEU A 611 -36.45 22.15 -15.19
C LEU A 611 -37.30 23.29 -15.74
N GLN A 612 -36.79 24.01 -16.75
CA GLN A 612 -37.53 25.07 -17.43
C GLN A 612 -38.76 24.54 -18.17
N HIS A 613 -38.64 23.41 -18.84
CA HIS A 613 -39.77 22.76 -19.50
C HIS A 613 -40.84 22.35 -18.49
N GLN A 614 -40.44 21.72 -17.37
CA GLN A 614 -41.37 21.35 -16.32
C GLN A 614 -42.06 22.57 -15.68
N LEU A 615 -41.37 23.70 -15.52
CA LEU A 615 -41.96 24.96 -15.05
C LEU A 615 -43.04 25.47 -16.03
N LEU A 616 -42.79 25.38 -17.34
CA LEU A 616 -43.78 25.74 -18.35
C LEU A 616 -45.02 24.83 -18.26
N THR A 617 -44.82 23.51 -18.19
CA THR A 617 -45.92 22.54 -18.03
C THR A 617 -46.69 22.78 -16.73
N PHE A 618 -46.00 23.14 -15.64
CA PHE A 618 -46.65 23.46 -14.37
C PHE A 618 -47.54 24.71 -14.48
N LYS A 619 -47.05 25.79 -15.12
CA LYS A 619 -47.83 27.02 -15.34
C LYS A 619 -49.09 26.74 -16.17
N GLU A 620 -48.95 25.92 -17.21
CA GLU A 620 -50.09 25.49 -18.03
C GLU A 620 -51.11 24.70 -17.19
N ARG A 621 -50.65 23.73 -16.39
CA ARG A 621 -51.52 22.93 -15.50
C ARG A 621 -52.24 23.77 -14.45
N ILE A 622 -51.55 24.69 -13.78
CA ILE A 622 -52.18 25.62 -12.83
C ILE A 622 -53.24 26.47 -13.54
N SER A 623 -52.94 26.96 -14.74
CA SER A 623 -53.90 27.75 -15.52
C SER A 623 -55.14 26.93 -15.87
N ASN A 624 -54.97 25.68 -16.30
CA ASN A 624 -56.08 24.79 -16.62
C ASN A 624 -56.93 24.48 -15.39
N ILE A 625 -56.31 24.18 -14.24
CA ILE A 625 -57.03 23.98 -12.97
C ILE A 625 -57.79 25.24 -12.57
N GLY A 626 -57.15 26.41 -12.64
CA GLY A 626 -57.79 27.69 -12.36
C GLY A 626 -59.03 27.92 -13.25
N GLN A 627 -58.94 27.62 -14.55
CA GLN A 627 -60.08 27.73 -15.46
C GLN A 627 -61.20 26.73 -15.14
N ILE A 628 -60.87 25.48 -14.80
CA ILE A 628 -61.86 24.47 -14.39
C ILE A 628 -62.65 24.97 -13.17
N TYR A 629 -61.96 25.45 -12.15
CA TYR A 629 -62.59 25.97 -10.93
C TYR A 629 -63.46 27.20 -11.22
N LYS A 630 -63.00 28.14 -12.07
CA LYS A 630 -63.84 29.27 -12.51
C LYS A 630 -65.08 28.84 -13.28
N SER A 631 -64.97 27.85 -14.16
CA SER A 631 -66.09 27.29 -14.92
C SER A 631 -67.11 26.59 -14.01
N GLN A 632 -66.65 25.89 -12.96
CA GLN A 632 -67.53 25.30 -11.96
C GLN A 632 -68.32 26.36 -11.17
N ILE A 633 -67.65 27.46 -10.81
CA ILE A 633 -68.27 28.63 -10.17
C ILE A 633 -69.31 29.29 -11.07
N ASP A 634 -69.06 29.39 -12.38
CA ASP A 634 -70.00 29.96 -13.35
C ASP A 634 -71.24 29.10 -13.58
N ASN A 635 -71.08 27.77 -13.56
CA ASN A 635 -72.15 26.80 -13.80
C ASN A 635 -72.96 26.42 -12.55
N ASP A 636 -72.84 27.16 -11.45
CA ASP A 636 -73.53 26.91 -10.16
C ASP A 636 -73.28 25.51 -9.56
N LYS A 637 -72.20 24.85 -10.00
CA LYS A 637 -71.72 23.58 -9.45
C LYS A 637 -70.75 23.83 -8.29
N LEU A 638 -71.12 24.71 -7.38
CA LEU A 638 -70.39 24.85 -6.13
C LEU A 638 -70.61 23.55 -5.34
N PRO A 639 -69.56 22.88 -4.85
CA PRO A 639 -69.76 21.71 -4.01
C PRO A 639 -70.47 22.19 -2.73
N ILE A 640 -71.79 21.97 -2.65
CA ILE A 640 -72.51 22.07 -1.40
C ILE A 640 -71.98 20.92 -0.56
N SER A 641 -70.96 21.22 0.23
CA SER A 641 -70.35 20.27 1.13
C SER A 641 -71.42 19.79 2.09
N LYS A 642 -71.64 18.47 2.15
CA LYS A 642 -72.48 17.84 3.18
C LYS A 642 -72.09 18.34 4.58
N ALA A 643 -70.80 18.54 4.82
CA ALA A 643 -70.29 19.07 6.09
C ALA A 643 -70.74 20.51 6.37
N GLU A 644 -70.93 21.34 5.33
CA GLU A 644 -71.42 22.72 5.50
C GLU A 644 -72.92 22.74 5.82
N MET A 645 -73.70 21.85 5.20
CA MET A 645 -75.11 21.69 5.56
C MET A 645 -75.29 21.11 6.96
N GLU A 646 -74.49 20.10 7.33
CA GLU A 646 -74.44 19.54 8.70
C GLU A 646 -74.11 20.63 9.74
N ASN A 647 -73.14 21.51 9.45
CA ASN A 647 -72.78 22.63 10.32
C ASN A 647 -73.97 23.60 10.53
N ARG A 648 -74.68 23.96 9.45
CA ARG A 648 -75.88 24.81 9.53
C ARG A 648 -77.01 24.16 10.33
N VAL A 649 -77.26 22.87 10.12
CA VAL A 649 -78.25 22.10 10.90
C VAL A 649 -77.86 22.05 12.38
N ASN A 650 -76.58 21.83 12.70
CA ASN A 650 -76.10 21.81 14.08
C ASN A 650 -76.30 23.16 14.79
N ILE A 651 -75.98 24.28 14.12
CA ILE A 651 -76.19 25.63 14.67
C ILE A 651 -77.68 25.93 14.86
N TYR A 652 -78.53 25.52 13.91
CA TYR A 652 -79.97 25.60 14.03
C TYR A 652 -80.49 24.81 15.24
N MET A 653 -79.98 23.59 15.41
CA MET A 653 -80.32 22.70 16.52
C MET A 653 -79.82 23.20 17.87
N GLU A 654 -78.73 23.96 17.91
CA GLU A 654 -78.29 24.64 19.14
C GLU A 654 -79.34 25.66 19.61
N GLY A 655 -79.90 26.45 18.68
CA GLY A 655 -80.99 27.38 18.94
C GLY A 655 -82.27 26.67 19.40
N TRP A 656 -82.64 25.58 18.71
CA TRP A 656 -83.79 24.75 19.04
C TRP A 656 -83.68 24.13 20.45
N SER A 657 -82.52 23.56 20.76
CA SER A 657 -82.23 22.95 22.06
C SER A 657 -82.26 23.99 23.18
N LYS A 658 -81.71 25.18 22.94
CA LYS A 658 -81.73 26.29 23.91
C LYS A 658 -83.17 26.60 24.37
N TYR A 659 -84.12 26.70 23.45
CA TYR A 659 -85.53 26.90 23.79
C TYR A 659 -86.09 25.74 24.63
N LEU A 660 -85.78 24.49 24.26
CA LEU A 660 -86.26 23.31 24.99
C LEU A 660 -85.80 23.29 26.45
N TYR A 661 -84.54 23.62 26.70
CA TYR A 661 -83.98 23.69 28.05
C TYR A 661 -84.46 24.91 28.86
N GLU A 662 -84.91 25.98 28.20
CA GLU A 662 -85.51 27.14 28.87
C GLU A 662 -86.96 26.88 29.33
N VAL A 663 -87.71 26.03 28.61
CA VAL A 663 -89.15 25.83 28.83
C VAL A 663 -89.50 24.51 29.52
N TYR A 664 -88.71 23.45 29.31
CA TYR A 664 -88.99 22.12 29.85
C TYR A 664 -87.99 21.70 30.94
N ALA A 665 -88.45 20.84 31.86
CA ALA A 665 -87.56 20.20 32.82
C ALA A 665 -86.48 19.36 32.13
N ILE A 666 -85.28 19.31 32.71
CA ILE A 666 -84.04 18.79 32.09
C ILE A 666 -84.25 17.44 31.38
N LEU A 667 -84.83 16.44 32.06
CA LEU A 667 -85.09 15.10 31.50
C LEU A 667 -86.02 15.13 30.27
N LYS A 668 -87.03 16.01 30.28
CA LYS A 668 -87.97 16.18 29.18
C LYS A 668 -87.36 16.95 28.02
N ALA A 669 -86.53 17.96 28.32
CA ALA A 669 -85.76 18.71 27.32
C ALA A 669 -84.73 17.82 26.61
N GLU A 670 -84.07 16.92 27.33
CA GLU A 670 -83.10 15.98 26.78
C GLU A 670 -83.77 14.97 25.85
N THR A 671 -84.92 14.41 26.26
CA THR A 671 -85.70 13.47 25.43
C THR A 671 -86.17 14.14 24.13
N LYS A 672 -86.77 15.34 24.23
CA LYS A 672 -87.21 16.12 23.06
C LYS A 672 -86.07 16.54 22.15
N THR A 673 -84.91 16.88 22.71
CA THR A 673 -83.71 17.21 21.92
C THR A 673 -83.22 15.99 21.16
N ARG A 674 -83.22 14.80 21.78
CA ARG A 674 -82.81 13.55 21.13
C ARG A 674 -83.72 13.15 19.98
N GLU A 675 -85.03 13.27 20.15
CA GLU A 675 -86.01 13.05 19.08
C GLU A 675 -85.81 14.03 17.92
N ALA A 676 -85.57 15.31 18.25
CA ALA A 676 -85.31 16.36 17.28
C ALA A 676 -84.01 16.15 16.47
N VAL A 677 -82.92 15.74 17.13
CA VAL A 677 -81.67 15.40 16.45
C VAL A 677 -81.85 14.20 15.52
N GLY A 678 -82.58 13.18 15.94
CA GLY A 678 -82.88 12.00 15.11
C GLY A 678 -83.63 12.33 13.82
N GLU A 679 -84.60 13.26 13.88
CA GLU A 679 -85.32 13.75 12.69
C GLU A 679 -84.40 14.54 11.74
N CYS A 680 -83.51 15.38 12.28
CA CYS A 680 -82.53 16.12 11.49
C CYS A 680 -81.50 15.21 10.81
N GLU A 681 -81.02 14.17 11.50
CA GLU A 681 -80.13 13.15 10.94
C GLU A 681 -80.83 12.34 9.83
N ALA A 682 -82.09 11.98 10.02
CA ALA A 682 -82.90 11.33 9.00
C ALA A 682 -83.07 12.23 7.75
N TRP A 683 -83.36 13.52 7.95
CA TRP A 683 -83.47 14.49 6.86
C TRP A 683 -82.14 14.68 6.11
N LEU A 684 -81.02 14.82 6.83
CA LEU A 684 -79.67 14.92 6.24
C LEU A 684 -79.29 13.66 5.44
N SER A 685 -79.75 12.48 5.86
CA SER A 685 -79.52 11.23 5.13
C SER A 685 -80.37 11.11 3.85
N ASN A 686 -81.54 11.74 3.82
CA ASN A 686 -82.45 11.77 2.68
C ASN A 686 -82.12 12.88 1.67
N LEU A 687 -81.40 13.93 2.09
CA LEU A 687 -80.77 14.86 1.16
C LEU A 687 -79.70 14.10 0.38
N GLY A 688 -80.02 13.74 -0.87
CA GLY A 688 -79.08 13.18 -1.83
C GLY A 688 -78.00 14.17 -2.27
N LEU A 689 -77.34 14.85 -1.32
CA LEU A 689 -76.12 15.61 -1.53
C LEU A 689 -75.02 14.58 -1.79
N GLN A 690 -74.57 14.51 -3.04
CA GLN A 690 -73.51 13.59 -3.46
C GLN A 690 -72.31 13.70 -2.50
N SER A 691 -72.04 12.62 -1.77
CA SER A 691 -70.86 12.50 -0.89
C SER A 691 -69.54 12.40 -1.65
N ASP A 692 -69.56 12.35 -2.98
CA ASP A 692 -68.43 11.85 -3.75
C ASP A 692 -68.04 12.76 -4.92
N ILE A 693 -67.75 14.03 -4.64
CA ILE A 693 -67.00 14.88 -5.60
C ILE A 693 -65.49 14.68 -5.46
N LYS A 694 -65.02 14.08 -4.35
CA LYS A 694 -63.61 13.72 -4.16
C LYS A 694 -63.11 12.67 -5.17
N HIS A 695 -64.00 11.85 -5.74
CA HIS A 695 -63.61 10.70 -6.56
C HIS A 695 -63.45 11.02 -8.06
N GLU A 696 -64.28 11.89 -8.66
CA GLU A 696 -64.15 12.23 -10.09
C GLU A 696 -62.86 13.02 -10.41
N LEU A 697 -62.38 13.84 -9.47
CA LEU A 697 -61.16 14.63 -9.64
C LEU A 697 -59.85 13.83 -9.48
N LEU A 698 -59.92 12.57 -9.02
CA LEU A 698 -58.76 11.68 -8.90
C LEU A 698 -58.58 10.82 -10.15
N GLU A 699 -59.64 10.54 -10.91
CA GLU A 699 -59.54 9.82 -12.18
C GLU A 699 -58.93 10.68 -13.30
N ASP A 700 -59.23 11.99 -13.33
CA ASP A 700 -58.65 12.90 -14.32
C ASP A 700 -57.15 13.18 -14.12
N ILE A 701 -56.59 12.88 -12.94
CA ILE A 701 -55.13 12.95 -12.71
C ILE A 701 -54.43 11.74 -13.34
N ALA A 702 -55.11 10.58 -13.43
CA ALA A 702 -54.59 9.40 -14.11
C ALA A 702 -54.84 9.43 -15.63
N ALA A 703 -55.86 10.16 -16.10
CA ALA A 703 -56.27 10.24 -17.49
C ALA A 703 -55.42 11.18 -18.39
N PHE A 704 -54.42 11.87 -17.83
CA PHE A 704 -53.52 12.78 -18.56
C PHE A 704 -52.03 12.49 -18.34
N ASN A 705 -51.67 11.21 -18.14
CA ASN A 705 -50.28 10.72 -18.20
C ASN A 705 -49.75 10.60 -19.61
#